data_AF-A0A9D6CQV7-F1
#
_entry.id   AF-A0A9D6CQV7-F1
#
_cell.length_a   1.000
_cell.length_b   1.000
_cell.length_c   1.000
_cell.angle_alpha   90.00
_cell.angle_beta   90.00
_cell.angle_gamma   90.00
#
_symmetry.space_group_name_H-M   'P 1'
#
loop_
_entity.id
_entity.type
_entity.pdbx_description
1 polymer ?
#
loop_
_entity_poly.entity_id
_entity_poly.type
_entity_poly.pdbx_seq_one_letter_code
_entity_poly.pdbx_strand_id
1 'polypeptide(L)'
;MSDSPLHDGRRANALAGETSPYLLQHAYNPVDWMPWGEAALAKARAENKLIFVSIGYAACHWCHVMEHESFEDEQVAEALNQSFVSVKVDREERPDLDEIYMTATMLYTGGHGGWPMSVFLAPDLRPVYAGTYFPKDNAYGRPGFLSVLRILADRWAHDPASLTAESGKVIEIIRQNHVSRGGAELLSAEQVRSGAQRVYDAFDRTHGGLPSGSNRFPPSQAMELLLRVWRHGQDPRFLPIVELTLEKMGQGGIYDHLGGGIARYSTDPKWLVPHFEKMLYDQALVASIYADGYQAASNEPLRALCRERALGICDYVLRDLTAPEGGFYSSEDADSEGLEGKFYIWTREEVVELLGAADARIFCSHYDISEPGNWMHPGDAHVPSGPKNILQVVRSAETIAQVEGMPLEEVERSLAASRRKLFEARSRRVRPGLDDKVLSGWNGLMIGALARVAAVFGEPRYADAAGRAADFALANLVVDGRLLATWGKGRAQLTAYAADYAFLVEGLLELFQATGDFARLEQAERLLETALAHYWDAEAGGFFFTADDAEELLVRSKTVQDGATPAANSVMLANLLRLAALLDRPDLREKTETVVRVFGGDATARPFQSERFLSNVDLLLEGFVEIVIVGDPAVPETQALLRTAYRSYLPNKLVVPMDPAAIAPEKPLFSARTMLDGKPTAFVCREYVCRQPVTEAAELAAQLTS
;
A
#
# COMPACT_ATOMS: atom_id res chain seq x y z
N MET A 1 7.30 41.40 5.61
CA MET A 1 7.94 40.95 4.36
C MET A 1 9.43 41.01 4.59
N SER A 2 10.02 39.95 5.16
CA SER A 2 11.47 39.79 5.26
C SER A 2 11.91 38.95 4.06
N ASP A 3 12.99 39.37 3.40
CA ASP A 3 13.55 38.75 2.20
C ASP A 3 13.76 37.24 2.40
N SER A 4 12.97 36.44 1.68
CA SER A 4 13.22 35.01 1.54
C SER A 4 14.48 34.82 0.68
N PRO A 5 15.40 33.92 1.05
CA PRO A 5 16.60 33.67 0.25
C PRO A 5 16.21 33.22 -1.17
N LEU A 6 16.88 33.77 -2.18
CA LEU A 6 16.74 33.35 -3.57
C LEU A 6 17.42 31.98 -3.74
N HIS A 7 16.70 31.01 -4.29
CA HIS A 7 17.29 29.78 -4.81
C HIS A 7 17.35 29.91 -6.34
N ASP A 8 18.56 29.85 -6.91
CA ASP A 8 18.81 30.05 -8.35
C ASP A 8 18.18 31.32 -8.96
N GLY A 9 18.15 32.41 -8.19
CA GLY A 9 17.59 33.69 -8.61
C GLY A 9 16.05 33.79 -8.57
N ARG A 10 15.35 32.75 -8.12
CA ARG A 10 13.88 32.72 -8.01
C ARG A 10 13.41 32.94 -6.57
N ARG A 11 12.29 33.65 -6.42
CA ARG A 11 11.64 33.92 -5.12
C ARG A 11 10.74 32.76 -4.75
N ALA A 12 10.79 32.35 -3.48
CA ALA A 12 9.90 31.32 -2.96
C ALA A 12 8.42 31.75 -3.02
N ASN A 13 7.55 30.86 -3.47
CA ASN A 13 6.09 30.98 -3.41
C ASN A 13 5.55 30.46 -2.05
N ALA A 14 4.23 30.30 -1.92
CA ALA A 14 3.61 29.96 -0.63
C ALA A 14 3.87 28.53 -0.17
N LEU A 15 4.35 27.63 -1.05
CA LEU A 15 4.68 26.24 -0.69
C LEU A 15 5.93 26.10 0.18
N ALA A 16 6.77 27.14 0.29
CA ALA A 16 8.00 27.08 1.08
C ALA A 16 7.79 26.88 2.60
N GLY A 17 6.54 27.00 3.08
CA GLY A 17 6.17 26.73 4.47
C GLY A 17 5.59 25.33 4.73
N GLU A 18 5.47 24.50 3.69
CA GLU A 18 4.90 23.16 3.78
C GLU A 18 5.92 22.13 4.28
N THR A 19 5.43 20.95 4.69
CA THR A 19 6.26 19.82 5.15
C THR A 19 6.42 18.73 4.11
N SER A 20 5.46 18.58 3.20
CA SER A 20 5.50 17.60 2.12
C SER A 20 6.72 17.84 1.21
N PRO A 21 7.59 16.82 1.00
CA PRO A 21 8.64 16.89 0.00
C PRO A 21 8.11 17.24 -1.40
N TYR A 22 6.94 16.70 -1.78
CA TYR A 22 6.29 16.99 -3.05
C TYR A 22 5.92 18.47 -3.17
N LEU A 23 5.36 19.09 -2.14
CA LEU A 23 5.02 20.52 -2.21
C LEU A 23 6.27 21.40 -2.21
N LEU A 24 7.26 21.04 -1.39
CA LEU A 24 8.51 21.80 -1.26
C LEU A 24 9.33 21.82 -2.56
N GLN A 25 9.30 20.75 -3.36
CA GLN A 25 10.03 20.73 -4.64
C GLN A 25 9.57 21.84 -5.60
N HIS A 26 8.30 22.25 -5.49
CA HIS A 26 7.70 23.28 -6.34
C HIS A 26 7.77 24.70 -5.75
N ALA A 27 8.42 24.89 -4.59
CA ALA A 27 8.42 26.14 -3.85
C ALA A 27 9.12 27.31 -4.58
N TYR A 28 9.96 27.01 -5.57
CA TYR A 28 10.69 28.01 -6.36
C TYR A 28 10.28 28.05 -7.84
N ASN A 29 9.17 27.41 -8.21
CA ASN A 29 8.62 27.51 -9.56
C ASN A 29 8.09 28.93 -9.83
N PRO A 30 8.17 29.41 -11.08
CA PRO A 30 7.65 30.72 -11.46
C PRO A 30 6.12 30.85 -11.32
N VAL A 31 5.40 29.72 -11.25
CA VAL A 31 3.98 29.69 -10.90
C VAL A 31 3.81 30.09 -9.43
N ASP A 32 2.85 30.97 -9.16
CA ASP A 32 2.47 31.45 -7.82
C ASP A 32 1.67 30.37 -7.06
N TRP A 33 2.30 29.23 -6.81
CA TRP A 33 1.66 28.11 -6.14
C TRP A 33 1.24 28.45 -4.71
N MET A 34 0.04 27.98 -4.36
CA MET A 34 -0.49 27.95 -3.01
C MET A 34 -0.76 26.50 -2.58
N PRO A 35 -0.59 26.15 -1.29
CA PRO A 35 -1.11 24.90 -0.77
C PRO A 35 -2.64 24.95 -0.78
N TRP A 36 -3.29 23.78 -0.80
CA TRP A 36 -4.73 23.73 -0.58
C TRP A 36 -5.08 24.20 0.84
N GLY A 37 -6.03 25.12 0.93
CA GLY A 37 -6.55 25.60 2.21
C GLY A 37 -7.27 26.93 2.08
N GLU A 38 -7.81 27.42 3.19
CA GLU A 38 -8.71 28.58 3.20
C GLU A 38 -8.08 29.84 2.59
N ALA A 39 -6.75 30.02 2.67
CA ALA A 39 -6.07 31.14 2.01
C ALA A 39 -6.23 31.12 0.49
N ALA A 40 -6.05 29.96 -0.15
CA ALA A 40 -6.20 29.83 -1.60
C ALA A 40 -7.68 29.91 -2.01
N LEU A 41 -8.56 29.26 -1.24
CA LEU A 41 -10.00 29.25 -1.51
C LEU A 41 -10.63 30.64 -1.36
N ALA A 42 -10.27 31.39 -0.31
CA ALA A 42 -10.71 32.76 -0.10
C ALA A 42 -10.19 33.70 -1.20
N LYS A 43 -8.94 33.52 -1.65
CA LYS A 43 -8.38 34.29 -2.78
C LYS A 43 -9.18 34.06 -4.06
N ALA A 44 -9.48 32.80 -4.39
CA ALA A 44 -10.27 32.46 -5.58
C ALA A 44 -11.67 33.09 -5.56
N ARG A 45 -12.33 33.08 -4.39
CA ARG A 45 -13.63 33.74 -4.17
C ARG A 45 -13.54 35.26 -4.30
N ALA A 46 -12.53 35.88 -3.67
CA ALA A 46 -12.36 37.33 -3.67
C ALA A 46 -12.01 37.88 -5.06
N GLU A 47 -11.18 37.17 -5.82
CA GLU A 47 -10.77 37.57 -7.17
C GLU A 47 -11.73 37.06 -8.26
N ASN A 48 -12.71 36.22 -7.90
CA ASN A 48 -13.60 35.53 -8.84
C ASN A 48 -12.85 34.81 -9.97
N LYS A 49 -11.80 34.06 -9.61
CA LYS A 49 -10.97 33.29 -10.54
C LYS A 49 -11.21 31.80 -10.41
N LEU A 50 -11.05 31.06 -11.52
CA LEU A 50 -10.95 29.61 -11.47
C LEU A 50 -9.74 29.19 -10.63
N ILE A 51 -9.86 28.05 -9.96
CA ILE A 51 -8.77 27.40 -9.25
C ILE A 51 -8.18 26.36 -10.20
N PHE A 52 -6.88 26.45 -10.48
CA PHE A 52 -6.15 25.36 -11.12
C PHE A 52 -5.52 24.50 -10.03
N VAL A 53 -5.96 23.25 -9.90
CA VAL A 53 -5.44 22.30 -8.92
C VAL A 53 -4.59 21.26 -9.64
N SER A 54 -3.31 21.19 -9.27
CA SER A 54 -2.40 20.13 -9.72
C SER A 54 -2.17 19.15 -8.57
N ILE A 55 -2.59 17.91 -8.75
CA ILE A 55 -2.48 16.84 -7.76
C ILE A 55 -1.43 15.80 -8.22
N GLY A 56 -0.50 15.46 -7.33
CA GLY A 56 0.57 14.47 -7.56
C GLY A 56 1.25 14.05 -6.25
N TYR A 57 2.41 13.42 -6.33
CA TYR A 57 3.21 12.95 -5.19
C TYR A 57 4.69 12.86 -5.59
N ALA A 58 5.61 12.76 -4.62
CA ALA A 58 7.04 12.96 -4.84
C ALA A 58 7.69 11.89 -5.73
N ALA A 59 7.30 10.62 -5.60
CA ALA A 59 7.86 9.51 -6.39
C ALA A 59 7.28 9.39 -7.83
N CYS A 60 6.43 10.32 -8.24
CA CYS A 60 5.69 10.25 -9.50
C CYS A 60 6.51 10.76 -10.69
N HIS A 61 7.00 9.86 -11.55
CA HIS A 61 7.76 10.22 -12.75
C HIS A 61 7.05 11.25 -13.66
N TRP A 62 5.81 10.98 -14.06
CA TRP A 62 5.06 11.90 -14.94
C TRP A 62 4.76 13.27 -14.30
N CYS A 63 4.79 13.35 -12.97
CA CYS A 63 4.64 14.60 -12.26
C CYS A 63 5.90 15.47 -12.41
N HIS A 64 7.09 14.86 -12.38
CA HIS A 64 8.37 15.53 -12.68
C HIS A 64 8.46 15.96 -14.15
N VAL A 65 8.01 15.12 -15.09
CA VAL A 65 7.94 15.48 -16.51
C VAL A 65 7.07 16.71 -16.73
N MET A 66 5.87 16.74 -16.14
CA MET A 66 4.98 17.90 -16.26
C MET A 66 5.53 19.15 -15.57
N GLU A 67 6.27 19.00 -14.47
CA GLU A 67 6.99 20.11 -13.85
C GLU A 67 8.00 20.73 -14.80
N HIS A 68 8.94 19.93 -15.31
CA HIS A 68 10.00 20.42 -16.18
C HIS A 68 9.48 21.00 -17.50
N GLU A 69 8.48 20.35 -18.12
CA GLU A 69 7.96 20.81 -19.41
C GLU A 69 7.02 22.02 -19.30
N SER A 70 6.31 22.17 -18.17
CA SER A 70 5.23 23.16 -18.04
C SER A 70 5.38 24.09 -16.86
N PHE A 71 5.61 23.61 -15.63
CA PHE A 71 5.54 24.47 -14.45
C PHE A 71 6.80 25.30 -14.20
N GLU A 72 7.94 24.90 -14.78
CA GLU A 72 9.18 25.69 -14.77
C GLU A 72 9.26 26.73 -15.90
N ASP A 73 8.34 26.67 -16.87
CA ASP A 73 8.30 27.54 -18.04
C ASP A 73 7.58 28.86 -17.76
N GLU A 74 8.27 29.98 -18.02
CA GLU A 74 7.78 31.33 -17.73
C GLU A 74 6.47 31.68 -18.48
N GLN A 75 6.28 31.17 -19.70
CA GLN A 75 5.08 31.47 -20.49
C GLN A 75 3.84 30.78 -19.90
N VAL A 76 4.00 29.53 -19.45
CA VAL A 76 2.95 28.79 -18.77
C VAL A 76 2.65 29.42 -17.42
N ALA A 77 3.69 29.79 -16.66
CA ALA A 77 3.53 30.46 -15.38
C ALA A 77 2.80 31.80 -15.48
N GLU A 78 3.14 32.62 -16.47
CA GLU A 78 2.43 33.88 -16.71
C GLU A 78 0.94 33.65 -17.00
N ALA A 79 0.60 32.66 -17.85
CA ALA A 79 -0.78 32.33 -18.16
C ALA A 79 -1.58 31.86 -16.93
N LEU A 80 -0.94 31.06 -16.06
CA LEU A 80 -1.52 30.61 -14.80
C LEU A 80 -1.72 31.78 -13.82
N ASN A 81 -0.66 32.51 -13.51
CA ASN A 81 -0.65 33.56 -12.49
C ASN A 81 -1.64 34.71 -12.82
N GLN A 82 -1.86 34.99 -14.11
CA GLN A 82 -2.83 36.00 -14.55
C GLN A 82 -4.28 35.57 -14.34
N SER A 83 -4.63 34.33 -14.68
CA SER A 83 -6.04 33.93 -14.87
C SER A 83 -6.57 32.95 -13.82
N PHE A 84 -5.71 32.33 -13.03
CA PHE A 84 -6.07 31.26 -12.10
C PHE A 84 -5.50 31.51 -10.70
N VAL A 85 -6.13 30.90 -9.70
CA VAL A 85 -5.47 30.63 -8.41
C VAL A 85 -4.87 29.22 -8.51
N SER A 86 -3.54 29.13 -8.61
CA SER A 86 -2.85 27.86 -8.77
C SER A 86 -2.58 27.20 -7.43
N VAL A 87 -3.11 25.99 -7.25
CA VAL A 87 -3.04 25.20 -6.03
C VAL A 87 -2.31 23.88 -6.31
N LYS A 88 -1.33 23.56 -5.48
CA LYS A 88 -0.58 22.31 -5.53
C LYS A 88 -1.02 21.40 -4.37
N VAL A 89 -1.26 20.13 -4.68
CA VAL A 89 -1.76 19.15 -3.70
C VAL A 89 -0.93 17.87 -3.76
N ASP A 90 -0.41 17.47 -2.61
CA ASP A 90 0.14 16.13 -2.41
C ASP A 90 -1.02 15.15 -2.15
N ARG A 91 -1.23 14.19 -3.05
CA ARG A 91 -2.29 13.19 -2.92
C ARG A 91 -2.11 12.28 -1.71
N GLU A 92 -0.88 12.12 -1.23
CA GLU A 92 -0.57 11.26 -0.08
C GLU A 92 -0.95 11.94 1.23
N GLU A 93 -0.89 13.28 1.28
CA GLU A 93 -1.37 14.07 2.41
C GLU A 93 -2.87 14.37 2.31
N ARG A 94 -3.41 14.54 1.09
CA ARG A 94 -4.81 14.88 0.81
C ARG A 94 -5.51 13.87 -0.12
N PRO A 95 -5.61 12.58 0.26
CA PRO A 95 -6.28 11.57 -0.53
C PRO A 95 -7.80 11.82 -0.69
N ASP A 96 -8.41 12.64 0.18
CA ASP A 96 -9.79 13.10 0.07
C ASP A 96 -10.03 13.94 -1.20
N LEU A 97 -9.11 14.87 -1.49
CA LEU A 97 -9.18 15.68 -2.70
C LEU A 97 -8.89 14.83 -3.94
N ASP A 98 -7.93 13.91 -3.83
CA ASP A 98 -7.55 12.98 -4.89
C ASP A 98 -8.74 12.11 -5.32
N GLU A 99 -9.45 11.46 -4.39
CA GLU A 99 -10.60 10.59 -4.69
C GLU A 99 -11.74 11.34 -5.41
N ILE A 100 -12.11 12.51 -4.86
CA ILE A 100 -13.21 13.33 -5.40
C ILE A 100 -12.88 13.78 -6.82
N TYR A 101 -11.67 14.31 -7.03
CA TYR A 101 -11.30 14.90 -8.31
C TYR A 101 -10.77 13.88 -9.33
N MET A 102 -10.31 12.70 -8.91
CA MET A 102 -10.04 11.58 -9.82
C MET A 102 -11.34 11.11 -10.47
N THR A 103 -12.43 11.01 -9.69
CA THR A 103 -13.76 10.70 -10.22
C THR A 103 -14.17 11.73 -11.27
N ALA A 104 -14.00 13.02 -10.99
CA ALA A 104 -14.26 14.08 -11.97
C ALA A 104 -13.40 13.93 -13.23
N THR A 105 -12.09 13.67 -13.06
CA THR A 105 -11.14 13.50 -14.15
C THR A 105 -11.54 12.36 -15.07
N MET A 106 -11.85 11.18 -14.52
CA MET A 106 -12.32 10.05 -15.31
C MET A 106 -13.59 10.37 -16.11
N LEU A 107 -14.51 11.19 -15.56
CA LEU A 107 -15.70 11.62 -16.30
C LEU A 107 -15.36 12.54 -17.48
N TYR A 108 -14.43 13.48 -17.30
CA TYR A 108 -14.01 14.40 -18.38
C TYR A 108 -13.15 13.73 -19.46
N THR A 109 -12.38 12.71 -19.11
CA THR A 109 -11.46 12.02 -20.04
C THR A 109 -12.07 10.77 -20.70
N GLY A 110 -13.32 10.44 -20.39
CA GLY A 110 -13.99 9.26 -20.95
C GLY A 110 -13.55 7.92 -20.33
N GLY A 111 -13.14 7.95 -19.06
CA GLY A 111 -12.80 6.76 -18.25
C GLY A 111 -11.32 6.63 -17.90
N HIS A 112 -10.48 7.61 -18.27
CA HIS A 112 -9.02 7.56 -18.05
C HIS A 112 -8.61 8.44 -16.86
N GLY A 113 -8.11 7.82 -15.80
CA GLY A 113 -7.50 8.52 -14.65
C GLY A 113 -5.97 8.46 -14.68
N GLY A 114 -5.33 9.14 -13.74
CA GLY A 114 -3.89 9.07 -13.53
C GLY A 114 -3.29 10.37 -12.99
N TRP A 115 -2.03 10.28 -12.58
CA TRP A 115 -1.24 11.43 -12.12
C TRP A 115 -0.15 11.78 -13.16
N PRO A 116 0.24 13.06 -13.29
CA PRO A 116 -0.30 14.23 -12.59
C PRO A 116 -1.75 14.51 -13.00
N MET A 117 -2.56 14.96 -12.05
CA MET A 117 -3.95 15.32 -12.28
C MET A 117 -4.09 16.84 -12.35
N SER A 118 -4.73 17.33 -13.41
CA SER A 118 -4.90 18.74 -13.74
C SER A 118 -6.38 19.09 -13.72
N VAL A 119 -6.84 19.74 -12.64
CA VAL A 119 -8.26 19.98 -12.37
C VAL A 119 -8.53 21.48 -12.33
N PHE A 120 -9.61 21.91 -12.97
CA PHE A 120 -10.05 23.30 -12.98
C PHE A 120 -11.36 23.41 -12.22
N LEU A 121 -11.37 24.19 -11.14
CA LEU A 121 -12.53 24.36 -10.27
C LEU A 121 -13.08 25.78 -10.36
N ALA A 122 -14.40 25.91 -10.26
CA ALA A 122 -15.02 27.18 -9.92
C ALA A 122 -14.67 27.59 -8.46
N PRO A 123 -14.85 28.86 -8.07
CA PRO A 123 -14.58 29.33 -6.69
C PRO A 123 -15.38 28.61 -5.58
N ASP A 124 -16.43 27.88 -5.95
CA ASP A 124 -17.24 27.03 -5.07
C ASP A 124 -16.86 25.54 -5.17
N LEU A 125 -15.64 25.25 -5.63
CA LEU A 125 -14.98 23.94 -5.69
C LEU A 125 -15.52 22.95 -6.73
N ARG A 126 -16.51 23.37 -7.53
CA ARG A 126 -17.09 22.51 -8.57
C ARG A 126 -16.12 22.31 -9.74
N PRO A 127 -15.83 21.06 -10.15
CA PRO A 127 -14.95 20.82 -11.29
C PRO A 127 -15.63 21.25 -12.58
N VAL A 128 -15.01 22.17 -13.32
CA VAL A 128 -15.50 22.66 -14.62
C VAL A 128 -14.77 21.98 -15.79
N TYR A 129 -13.54 21.51 -15.55
CA TYR A 129 -12.75 20.72 -16.51
C TYR A 129 -11.67 19.93 -15.79
N ALA A 130 -11.21 18.82 -16.36
CA ALA A 130 -10.12 18.04 -15.81
C ALA A 130 -9.40 17.19 -16.87
N GLY A 131 -8.16 16.84 -16.59
CA GLY A 131 -7.35 15.90 -17.36
C GLY A 131 -6.16 15.40 -16.55
N THR A 132 -5.30 14.59 -17.17
CA THR A 132 -4.07 14.09 -16.54
C THR A 132 -2.88 14.95 -16.98
N TYR A 133 -1.98 14.36 -17.77
CA TYR A 133 -0.86 15.03 -18.39
C TYR A 133 -1.30 15.87 -19.60
N PHE A 134 -0.86 17.12 -19.66
CA PHE A 134 -0.98 17.97 -20.84
C PHE A 134 0.43 18.39 -21.30
N PRO A 135 0.83 18.10 -22.56
CA PRO A 135 2.05 18.68 -23.10
C PRO A 135 1.92 20.20 -23.18
N LYS A 136 3.03 20.93 -23.10
CA LYS A 136 3.03 22.40 -23.17
C LYS A 136 2.26 22.92 -24.39
N ASP A 137 2.63 22.41 -25.57
CA ASP A 137 2.08 22.78 -26.87
C ASP A 137 1.12 21.72 -27.42
N ASN A 138 0.31 22.12 -28.40
CA ASN A 138 -0.61 21.20 -29.07
C ASN A 138 0.19 20.08 -29.77
N ALA A 139 -0.09 18.82 -29.39
CA ALA A 139 0.59 17.66 -29.93
C ALA A 139 -0.40 16.54 -30.26
N TYR A 140 -0.15 15.82 -31.37
CA TYR A 140 -0.91 14.63 -31.77
C TYR A 140 -2.44 14.80 -31.79
N GLY A 141 -2.93 15.99 -32.18
CA GLY A 141 -4.37 16.29 -32.24
C GLY A 141 -5.04 16.54 -30.88
N ARG A 142 -4.26 16.67 -29.80
CA ARG A 142 -4.73 17.04 -28.46
C ARG A 142 -4.35 18.49 -28.14
N PRO A 143 -5.21 19.24 -27.42
CA PRO A 143 -4.86 20.58 -26.97
C PRO A 143 -3.72 20.49 -25.95
N GLY A 144 -2.71 21.34 -26.15
CA GLY A 144 -1.64 21.56 -25.17
C GLY A 144 -2.12 22.42 -24.01
N PHE A 145 -1.33 22.46 -22.96
CA PHE A 145 -1.68 23.10 -21.69
C PHE A 145 -2.00 24.59 -21.88
N LEU A 146 -1.18 25.33 -22.64
CA LEU A 146 -1.43 26.75 -22.94
C LEU A 146 -2.78 26.99 -23.65
N SER A 147 -3.18 26.09 -24.55
CA SER A 147 -4.47 26.16 -25.23
C SER A 147 -5.62 25.95 -24.25
N VAL A 148 -5.50 24.97 -23.35
CA VAL A 148 -6.51 24.68 -22.31
C VAL A 148 -6.68 25.87 -21.39
N LEU A 149 -5.58 26.44 -20.87
CA LEU A 149 -5.60 27.61 -19.98
C LEU A 149 -6.32 28.80 -20.63
N ARG A 150 -5.98 29.12 -21.89
CA ARG A 150 -6.60 30.22 -22.62
C ARG A 150 -8.10 30.01 -22.82
N ILE A 151 -8.52 28.81 -23.23
CA ILE A 151 -9.94 28.50 -23.49
C ILE A 151 -10.77 28.63 -22.20
N LEU A 152 -10.25 28.09 -21.09
CA LEU A 152 -10.99 28.13 -19.82
C LEU A 152 -11.03 29.54 -19.22
N ALA A 153 -9.94 30.30 -19.29
CA ALA A 153 -9.91 31.69 -18.85
C ALA A 153 -10.90 32.56 -19.64
N ASP A 154 -10.94 32.41 -20.97
CA ASP A 154 -11.87 33.14 -21.83
C ASP A 154 -13.34 32.78 -21.57
N ARG A 155 -13.65 31.48 -21.46
CA ARG A 155 -15.01 31.02 -21.12
C ARG A 155 -15.44 31.50 -19.74
N TRP A 156 -14.56 31.51 -18.73
CA TRP A 156 -14.90 31.99 -17.38
C TRP A 156 -15.15 33.51 -17.35
N ALA A 157 -14.38 34.28 -18.13
CA ALA A 157 -14.56 35.73 -18.21
C ALA A 157 -15.88 36.14 -18.89
N HIS A 158 -16.33 35.38 -19.89
CA HIS A 158 -17.49 35.75 -20.70
C HIS A 158 -18.79 34.99 -20.38
N ASP A 159 -18.70 33.73 -19.95
CA ASP A 159 -19.87 32.86 -19.69
C ASP A 159 -19.62 31.86 -18.53
N PRO A 160 -19.38 32.35 -17.30
CA PRO A 160 -19.14 31.48 -16.15
C PRO A 160 -20.37 30.64 -15.79
N ALA A 161 -21.58 31.12 -16.08
CA ALA A 161 -22.83 30.44 -15.78
C ALA A 161 -22.98 29.11 -16.55
N SER A 162 -22.61 29.10 -17.84
CA SER A 162 -22.65 27.90 -18.68
C SER A 162 -21.67 26.82 -18.21
N LEU A 163 -20.40 27.21 -17.95
CA LEU A 163 -19.39 26.29 -17.38
C LEU A 163 -19.85 25.67 -16.07
N THR A 164 -20.46 26.49 -15.23
CA THR A 164 -20.95 26.07 -13.92
C THR A 164 -22.17 25.16 -14.03
N ALA A 165 -23.05 25.37 -15.00
CA ALA A 165 -24.19 24.48 -15.26
C ALA A 165 -23.75 23.10 -15.77
N GLU A 166 -22.71 23.04 -16.62
CA GLU A 166 -22.12 21.79 -17.10
C GLU A 166 -21.56 20.95 -15.91
N SER A 167 -20.95 21.60 -14.90
CA SER A 167 -20.42 20.94 -13.69
C SER A 167 -21.49 20.29 -12.80
N GLY A 168 -22.74 20.78 -12.84
CA GLY A 168 -23.83 20.26 -12.00
C GLY A 168 -24.13 18.78 -12.24
N LYS A 169 -24.01 18.33 -13.50
CA LYS A 169 -24.17 16.91 -13.85
C LYS A 169 -23.03 16.05 -13.32
N VAL A 170 -21.81 16.57 -13.35
CA VAL A 170 -20.62 15.89 -12.82
C VAL A 170 -20.75 15.68 -11.32
N ILE A 171 -21.20 16.69 -10.57
CA ILE A 171 -21.39 16.61 -9.12
C ILE A 171 -22.46 15.60 -8.74
N GLU A 172 -23.56 15.55 -9.49
CA GLU A 172 -24.61 14.57 -9.23
C GLU A 172 -24.10 13.14 -9.43
N ILE A 173 -23.29 12.91 -10.48
CA ILE A 173 -22.65 11.60 -10.70
C ILE A 173 -21.64 11.31 -9.58
N ILE A 174 -20.84 12.28 -9.16
CA ILE A 174 -19.92 12.13 -8.03
C ILE A 174 -20.70 11.72 -6.78
N ARG A 175 -21.79 12.42 -6.43
CA ARG A 175 -22.62 12.06 -5.27
C ARG A 175 -23.19 10.65 -5.40
N GLN A 176 -23.72 10.29 -6.56
CA GLN A 176 -24.30 8.96 -6.80
C GLN A 176 -23.26 7.83 -6.77
N ASN A 177 -22.04 8.07 -7.24
CA ASN A 177 -20.94 7.09 -7.19
C ASN A 177 -20.43 6.83 -5.76
N HIS A 178 -20.62 7.80 -4.86
CA HIS A 178 -20.21 7.69 -3.46
C HIS A 178 -21.35 7.28 -2.50
N VAL A 179 -22.57 7.06 -3.02
CA VAL A 179 -23.67 6.43 -2.28
C VAL A 179 -23.63 4.92 -2.50
N SER A 180 -23.40 4.16 -1.43
CA SER A 180 -23.34 2.70 -1.50
C SER A 180 -24.70 2.07 -1.78
N ARG A 181 -24.72 1.06 -2.65
CA ARG A 181 -25.91 0.27 -2.96
C ARG A 181 -25.97 -0.94 -2.03
N GLY A 182 -26.57 -0.72 -0.85
CA GLY A 182 -26.76 -1.78 0.12
C GLY A 182 -27.72 -2.88 -0.32
N GLY A 183 -27.49 -4.08 0.21
CA GLY A 183 -28.46 -5.16 0.24
C GLY A 183 -29.15 -5.20 1.61
N ALA A 184 -30.41 -5.63 1.67
CA ALA A 184 -31.10 -5.79 2.95
C ALA A 184 -30.55 -6.98 3.78
N GLU A 185 -29.87 -7.92 3.12
CA GLU A 185 -29.43 -9.20 3.68
C GLU A 185 -27.89 -9.32 3.68
N LEU A 186 -27.37 -10.18 4.56
CA LEU A 186 -25.96 -10.54 4.56
C LEU A 186 -25.60 -11.35 3.32
N LEU A 187 -24.35 -11.22 2.86
CA LEU A 187 -23.84 -12.05 1.78
C LEU A 187 -23.73 -13.52 2.21
N SER A 188 -24.12 -14.42 1.31
CA SER A 188 -23.94 -15.85 1.51
C SER A 188 -22.51 -16.30 1.14
N ALA A 189 -22.09 -17.44 1.68
CA ALA A 189 -20.82 -18.05 1.29
C ALA A 189 -20.74 -18.35 -0.22
N GLU A 190 -21.87 -18.60 -0.88
CA GLU A 190 -21.93 -18.79 -2.35
C GLU A 190 -21.64 -17.51 -3.11
N GLN A 191 -22.13 -16.36 -2.62
CA GLN A 191 -21.83 -15.07 -3.25
C GLN A 191 -20.35 -14.71 -3.11
N VAL A 192 -19.74 -14.99 -1.95
CA VAL A 192 -18.29 -14.81 -1.75
C VAL A 192 -17.50 -15.70 -2.70
N ARG A 193 -17.83 -17.01 -2.76
CA ARG A 193 -17.23 -17.94 -3.74
C ARG A 193 -17.35 -17.46 -5.18
N SER A 194 -18.53 -16.98 -5.58
CA SER A 194 -18.77 -16.46 -6.93
C SER A 194 -17.94 -15.21 -7.23
N GLY A 195 -17.74 -14.34 -6.23
CA GLY A 195 -16.78 -13.24 -6.30
C GLY A 195 -15.36 -13.74 -6.55
N ALA A 196 -14.88 -14.67 -5.73
CA ALA A 196 -13.55 -15.26 -5.87
C ALA A 196 -13.34 -15.97 -7.22
N GLN A 197 -14.36 -16.67 -7.73
CA GLN A 197 -14.30 -17.31 -9.05
C GLN A 197 -14.14 -16.27 -10.17
N ARG A 198 -14.88 -15.14 -10.11
CA ARG A 198 -14.72 -14.06 -11.09
C ARG A 198 -13.32 -13.46 -11.02
N VAL A 199 -12.81 -13.21 -9.82
CA VAL A 199 -11.43 -12.75 -9.58
C VAL A 199 -10.43 -13.71 -10.24
N TYR A 200 -10.52 -15.01 -9.93
CA TYR A 200 -9.70 -16.07 -10.53
C TYR A 200 -9.75 -16.07 -12.06
N ASP A 201 -10.93 -15.91 -12.66
CA ASP A 201 -11.10 -15.99 -14.12
C ASP A 201 -10.38 -14.85 -14.87
N ALA A 202 -10.06 -13.74 -14.20
CA ALA A 202 -9.28 -12.66 -14.80
C ALA A 202 -7.75 -12.83 -14.70
N PHE A 203 -7.25 -13.77 -13.88
CA PHE A 203 -5.81 -13.95 -13.74
C PHE A 203 -5.16 -14.46 -15.03
N ASP A 204 -3.95 -13.96 -15.31
CA ASP A 204 -3.11 -14.45 -16.38
C ASP A 204 -2.54 -15.83 -16.03
N ARG A 205 -2.90 -16.85 -16.81
CA ARG A 205 -2.50 -18.25 -16.57
C ARG A 205 -1.04 -18.57 -16.95
N THR A 206 -0.33 -17.63 -17.55
CA THR A 206 1.06 -17.77 -18.02
C THR A 206 2.03 -17.02 -17.11
N HIS A 207 1.70 -15.78 -16.75
CA HIS A 207 2.57 -14.90 -15.97
C HIS A 207 2.03 -14.61 -14.55
N GLY A 208 0.85 -15.12 -14.21
CA GLY A 208 0.17 -14.74 -12.97
C GLY A 208 -0.28 -13.28 -12.95
N GLY A 209 -0.95 -12.93 -11.87
CA GLY A 209 -1.52 -11.62 -11.62
C GLY A 209 -2.68 -11.22 -12.51
N LEU A 210 -3.19 -10.01 -12.26
CA LEU A 210 -4.31 -9.42 -13.00
C LEU A 210 -3.80 -8.55 -14.17
N PRO A 211 -4.45 -8.58 -15.34
CA PRO A 211 -4.10 -7.73 -16.46
C PRO A 211 -4.53 -6.27 -16.21
N SER A 212 -3.66 -5.31 -16.54
CA SER A 212 -3.96 -3.88 -16.49
C SER A 212 -3.33 -3.15 -17.69
N GLY A 213 -3.83 -3.42 -18.90
CA GLY A 213 -3.17 -2.98 -20.13
C GLY A 213 -1.83 -3.69 -20.32
N SER A 214 -0.75 -2.94 -20.54
CA SER A 214 0.63 -3.47 -20.49
C SER A 214 1.15 -3.64 -19.06
N ASN A 215 0.58 -2.87 -18.11
CA ASN A 215 1.07 -2.80 -16.75
C ASN A 215 0.56 -3.95 -15.88
N ARG A 216 1.29 -4.27 -14.80
CA ARG A 216 0.89 -5.20 -13.75
C ARG A 216 1.23 -4.70 -12.36
N PHE A 217 0.21 -4.63 -11.52
CA PHE A 217 0.33 -4.32 -10.10
C PHE A 217 0.27 -5.61 -9.27
N PRO A 218 1.02 -5.72 -8.15
CA PRO A 218 0.89 -6.80 -7.18
C PRO A 218 -0.56 -6.96 -6.67
N PRO A 219 -1.28 -8.05 -6.99
CA PRO A 219 -2.70 -8.17 -6.68
C PRO A 219 -2.91 -8.82 -5.30
N SER A 220 -2.33 -8.23 -4.25
CA SER A 220 -2.25 -8.82 -2.90
C SER A 220 -3.61 -9.18 -2.31
N GLN A 221 -4.61 -8.28 -2.43
CA GLN A 221 -5.97 -8.50 -1.91
C GLN A 221 -6.69 -9.61 -2.68
N ALA A 222 -6.50 -9.69 -3.99
CA ALA A 222 -7.06 -10.75 -4.81
C ALA A 222 -6.46 -12.11 -4.47
N MET A 223 -5.14 -12.19 -4.30
CA MET A 223 -4.47 -13.41 -3.87
C MET A 223 -4.93 -13.86 -2.47
N GLU A 224 -5.13 -12.91 -1.55
CA GLU A 224 -5.68 -13.22 -0.23
C GLU A 224 -7.08 -13.86 -0.32
N LEU A 225 -8.00 -13.25 -1.08
CA LEU A 225 -9.35 -13.80 -1.28
C LEU A 225 -9.29 -15.23 -1.84
N LEU A 226 -8.43 -15.47 -2.84
CA LEU A 226 -8.26 -16.79 -3.44
C LEU A 226 -7.71 -17.82 -2.45
N LEU A 227 -6.70 -17.45 -1.64
CA LEU A 227 -6.14 -18.35 -0.63
C LEU A 227 -7.16 -18.68 0.47
N ARG A 228 -7.97 -17.70 0.90
CA ARG A 228 -9.05 -17.90 1.89
C ARG A 228 -10.08 -18.91 1.40
N VAL A 229 -10.65 -18.66 0.22
CA VAL A 229 -11.68 -19.55 -0.37
C VAL A 229 -11.11 -20.92 -0.73
N TRP A 230 -9.84 -20.99 -1.17
CA TRP A 230 -9.14 -22.26 -1.37
C TRP A 230 -9.10 -23.10 -0.08
N ARG A 231 -8.73 -22.50 1.05
CA ARG A 231 -8.55 -23.20 2.32
C ARG A 231 -9.86 -23.74 2.89
N HIS A 232 -10.98 -23.06 2.66
CA HIS A 232 -12.31 -23.54 3.07
C HIS A 232 -12.91 -24.60 2.12
N GLY A 233 -12.14 -25.05 1.13
CA GLY A 233 -12.32 -26.37 0.51
C GLY A 233 -13.12 -26.41 -0.80
N GLN A 234 -13.13 -25.32 -1.57
CA GLN A 234 -14.14 -25.18 -2.64
C GLN A 234 -13.58 -25.03 -4.07
N ASP A 235 -12.27 -24.81 -4.24
CA ASP A 235 -11.63 -24.95 -5.56
C ASP A 235 -10.11 -25.20 -5.49
N PRO A 236 -9.60 -26.38 -5.89
CA PRO A 236 -8.17 -26.66 -5.89
C PRO A 236 -7.37 -25.83 -6.89
N ARG A 237 -8.02 -25.11 -7.82
CA ARG A 237 -7.38 -24.28 -8.85
C ARG A 237 -6.85 -22.95 -8.32
N PHE A 238 -7.35 -22.48 -7.18
CA PHE A 238 -7.03 -21.16 -6.64
C PHE A 238 -5.61 -21.06 -6.07
N LEU A 239 -5.12 -22.08 -5.35
CA LEU A 239 -3.74 -22.08 -4.87
C LEU A 239 -2.72 -21.99 -6.02
N PRO A 240 -2.76 -22.85 -7.07
CA PRO A 240 -1.80 -22.79 -8.16
C PRO A 240 -1.64 -21.42 -8.84
N ILE A 241 -2.72 -20.64 -9.00
CA ILE A 241 -2.63 -19.32 -9.63
C ILE A 241 -1.97 -18.28 -8.71
N VAL A 242 -2.18 -18.40 -7.39
CA VAL A 242 -1.49 -17.57 -6.40
C VAL A 242 0.00 -17.94 -6.37
N GLU A 243 0.31 -19.24 -6.34
CA GLU A 243 1.68 -19.74 -6.40
C GLU A 243 2.43 -19.24 -7.65
N LEU A 244 1.80 -19.33 -8.83
CA LEU A 244 2.35 -18.80 -10.07
C LEU A 244 2.61 -17.29 -9.99
N THR A 245 1.68 -16.53 -9.42
CA THR A 245 1.82 -15.07 -9.30
C THR A 245 2.96 -14.70 -8.36
N LEU A 246 3.05 -15.31 -7.19
CA LEU A 246 4.14 -15.11 -6.22
C LEU A 246 5.49 -15.50 -6.80
N GLU A 247 5.54 -16.61 -7.54
CA GLU A 247 6.74 -17.06 -8.24
C GLU A 247 7.20 -16.04 -9.28
N LYS A 248 6.30 -15.62 -10.19
CA LYS A 248 6.63 -14.70 -11.28
C LYS A 248 7.02 -13.32 -10.79
N MET A 249 6.32 -12.78 -9.79
CA MET A 249 6.74 -11.55 -9.12
C MET A 249 8.10 -11.70 -8.45
N GLY A 250 8.33 -12.81 -7.74
CA GLY A 250 9.56 -13.03 -6.97
C GLY A 250 10.77 -13.35 -7.84
N GLN A 251 10.58 -13.78 -9.08
CA GLN A 251 11.64 -14.01 -10.06
C GLN A 251 11.83 -12.80 -10.99
N GLY A 252 10.81 -11.97 -11.19
CA GLY A 252 10.84 -10.81 -12.08
C GLY A 252 11.71 -9.66 -11.57
N GLY A 253 11.91 -8.65 -12.42
CA GLY A 253 12.64 -7.43 -12.11
C GLY A 253 11.86 -6.44 -11.24
N ILE A 254 10.57 -6.67 -11.01
CA ILE A 254 9.77 -5.92 -10.03
C ILE A 254 10.34 -6.06 -8.60
N TYR A 255 10.96 -7.20 -8.28
CA TYR A 255 11.67 -7.41 -7.02
C TYR A 255 13.15 -7.04 -7.16
N ASP A 256 13.68 -6.27 -6.21
CA ASP A 256 15.09 -5.90 -6.21
C ASP A 256 15.97 -7.05 -5.66
N HIS A 257 16.58 -7.81 -6.57
CA HIS A 257 17.41 -8.98 -6.25
C HIS A 257 18.72 -8.69 -5.51
N LEU A 258 19.12 -7.41 -5.38
CA LEU A 258 20.33 -7.03 -4.64
C LEU A 258 19.99 -6.44 -3.27
N GLY A 259 19.05 -5.51 -3.23
CA GLY A 259 18.70 -4.75 -2.02
C GLY A 259 17.46 -5.25 -1.28
N GLY A 260 16.63 -6.07 -1.92
CA GLY A 260 15.28 -6.33 -1.46
C GLY A 260 14.35 -5.13 -1.67
N GLY A 261 13.11 -5.31 -1.23
CA GLY A 261 12.01 -4.42 -1.57
C GLY A 261 11.43 -4.73 -2.95
N ILE A 262 10.23 -4.20 -3.20
CA ILE A 262 9.48 -4.40 -4.43
C ILE A 262 9.05 -3.06 -5.02
N ALA A 263 9.20 -2.91 -6.32
CA ALA A 263 8.67 -1.75 -7.04
C ALA A 263 7.14 -1.81 -7.11
N ARG A 264 6.49 -0.66 -7.25
CA ARG A 264 5.02 -0.55 -7.21
C ARG A 264 4.33 -1.40 -8.28
N TYR A 265 4.85 -1.37 -9.51
CA TYR A 265 4.28 -2.14 -10.61
C TYR A 265 5.29 -2.38 -11.73
N SER A 266 4.94 -3.33 -12.60
CA SER A 266 5.66 -3.63 -13.84
C SER A 266 4.98 -2.95 -15.03
N THR A 267 5.73 -2.37 -15.94
CA THR A 267 5.24 -1.83 -17.23
C THR A 267 4.98 -2.90 -18.27
N ASP A 268 5.45 -4.11 -18.01
CA ASP A 268 5.29 -5.23 -18.92
C ASP A 268 4.56 -6.43 -18.27
N PRO A 269 3.93 -7.30 -19.09
CA PRO A 269 3.17 -8.44 -18.60
C PRO A 269 4.00 -9.57 -17.96
N LYS A 270 5.33 -9.51 -17.95
CA LYS A 270 6.21 -10.59 -17.44
C LYS A 270 6.82 -10.27 -16.08
N TRP A 271 6.48 -9.13 -15.48
CA TRP A 271 7.09 -8.63 -14.23
C TRP A 271 8.57 -8.26 -14.35
N LEU A 272 9.06 -7.99 -15.56
CA LEU A 272 10.48 -7.73 -15.81
C LEU A 272 10.82 -6.24 -15.58
N VAL A 273 10.04 -5.34 -16.17
CA VAL A 273 10.36 -3.92 -16.23
C VAL A 273 9.54 -3.16 -15.19
N PRO A 274 10.11 -2.80 -14.03
CA PRO A 274 9.38 -2.02 -13.04
C PRO A 274 9.21 -0.56 -13.50
N HIS A 275 8.16 0.09 -13.00
CA HIS A 275 8.28 1.50 -12.64
C HIS A 275 8.94 1.55 -11.27
N PHE A 276 10.18 2.04 -11.22
CA PHE A 276 11.13 1.77 -10.13
C PHE A 276 10.78 2.41 -8.77
N GLU A 277 9.67 3.14 -8.68
CA GLU A 277 9.12 3.67 -7.43
C GLU A 277 8.84 2.54 -6.43
N LYS A 278 9.17 2.78 -5.16
CA LYS A 278 8.93 1.84 -4.07
C LYS A 278 8.11 2.50 -2.98
N MET A 279 6.86 2.06 -2.84
CA MET A 279 5.92 2.60 -1.86
C MET A 279 5.92 1.74 -0.59
N LEU A 280 5.79 2.37 0.58
CA LEU A 280 5.74 1.66 1.87
C LEU A 280 4.57 0.67 1.95
N TYR A 281 3.39 1.06 1.45
CA TYR A 281 2.22 0.19 1.48
C TYR A 281 2.39 -1.05 0.58
N ASP A 282 3.08 -0.94 -0.56
CA ASP A 282 3.39 -2.09 -1.41
C ASP A 282 4.33 -3.06 -0.68
N GLN A 283 5.33 -2.53 0.03
CA GLN A 283 6.21 -3.36 0.86
C GLN A 283 5.39 -4.15 1.90
N ALA A 284 4.49 -3.46 2.60
CA ALA A 284 3.67 -4.08 3.64
C ALA A 284 2.75 -5.18 3.09
N LEU A 285 2.01 -4.87 2.02
CA LEU A 285 1.03 -5.78 1.43
C LEU A 285 1.71 -6.99 0.78
N VAL A 286 2.82 -6.76 0.07
CA VAL A 286 3.54 -7.84 -0.63
C VAL A 286 4.30 -8.73 0.35
N ALA A 287 4.94 -8.17 1.39
CA ALA A 287 5.55 -8.98 2.44
C ALA A 287 4.52 -9.90 3.13
N SER A 288 3.32 -9.36 3.38
CA SER A 288 2.22 -10.11 3.99
C SER A 288 1.76 -11.27 3.12
N ILE A 289 1.52 -11.05 1.82
CA ILE A 289 1.05 -12.12 0.94
C ILE A 289 2.13 -13.17 0.63
N TYR A 290 3.42 -12.80 0.69
CA TYR A 290 4.50 -13.80 0.68
C TYR A 290 4.55 -14.62 1.98
N ALA A 291 4.23 -14.03 3.14
CA ALA A 291 4.10 -14.82 4.37
C ALA A 291 2.94 -15.83 4.29
N ASP A 292 1.81 -15.43 3.72
CA ASP A 292 0.67 -16.32 3.46
C ASP A 292 1.03 -17.40 2.44
N GLY A 293 1.72 -17.02 1.35
CA GLY A 293 2.27 -17.94 0.36
C GLY A 293 3.21 -18.97 0.96
N TYR A 294 4.09 -18.57 1.88
CA TYR A 294 4.98 -19.50 2.60
C TYR A 294 4.19 -20.55 3.40
N GLN A 295 3.13 -20.12 4.11
CA GLN A 295 2.30 -21.01 4.92
C GLN A 295 1.46 -21.96 4.05
N ALA A 296 1.03 -21.51 2.87
CA ALA A 296 0.16 -22.26 1.96
C ALA A 296 0.91 -23.09 0.91
N ALA A 297 2.20 -22.82 0.67
CA ALA A 297 2.98 -23.38 -0.43
C ALA A 297 2.94 -24.92 -0.49
N SER A 298 2.67 -25.40 -1.70
CA SER A 298 2.56 -26.82 -2.07
C SER A 298 3.90 -27.55 -2.12
N ASN A 299 5.01 -26.80 -2.26
CA ASN A 299 6.35 -27.35 -2.43
C ASN A 299 7.42 -26.48 -1.73
N GLU A 300 8.57 -27.09 -1.45
CA GLU A 300 9.66 -26.45 -0.73
C GLU A 300 10.35 -25.30 -1.51
N PRO A 301 10.60 -25.39 -2.83
CA PRO A 301 11.19 -24.29 -3.59
C PRO A 301 10.36 -23.00 -3.52
N LEU A 302 9.04 -23.09 -3.70
CA LEU A 302 8.16 -21.92 -3.57
C LEU A 302 8.12 -21.38 -2.15
N ARG A 303 8.10 -22.28 -1.15
CA ARG A 303 8.18 -21.90 0.26
C ARG A 303 9.45 -21.11 0.55
N ALA A 304 10.60 -21.58 0.09
CA ALA A 304 11.89 -20.91 0.24
C ALA A 304 11.89 -19.52 -0.44
N LEU A 305 11.37 -19.43 -1.67
CA LEU A 305 11.21 -18.17 -2.39
C LEU A 305 10.35 -17.18 -1.59
N CYS A 306 9.17 -17.61 -1.13
CA CYS A 306 8.26 -16.76 -0.37
C CYS A 306 8.92 -16.21 0.90
N ARG A 307 9.63 -17.07 1.64
CA ARG A 307 10.40 -16.64 2.82
C ARG A 307 11.46 -15.62 2.43
N GLU A 308 12.26 -15.89 1.41
CA GLU A 308 13.33 -14.99 0.97
C GLU A 308 12.78 -13.61 0.58
N ARG A 309 11.68 -13.56 -0.17
CA ARG A 309 11.06 -12.31 -0.64
C ARG A 309 10.44 -11.52 0.50
N ALA A 310 9.70 -12.17 1.41
CA ALA A 310 9.14 -11.48 2.58
C ALA A 310 10.22 -10.86 3.46
N LEU A 311 11.30 -11.61 3.74
CA LEU A 311 12.42 -11.11 4.54
C LEU A 311 13.18 -10.00 3.83
N GLY A 312 13.46 -10.15 2.53
CA GLY A 312 14.16 -9.13 1.74
C GLY A 312 13.39 -7.81 1.66
N ILE A 313 12.06 -7.86 1.58
CA ILE A 313 11.21 -6.67 1.65
C ILE A 313 11.31 -6.00 3.03
N CYS A 314 11.22 -6.76 4.11
CA CYS A 314 11.34 -6.22 5.47
C CYS A 314 12.74 -5.64 5.72
N ASP A 315 13.79 -6.30 5.23
CA ASP A 315 15.17 -5.83 5.32
C ASP A 315 15.38 -4.49 4.58
N TYR A 316 14.75 -4.32 3.41
CA TYR A 316 14.74 -3.04 2.70
C TYR A 316 14.07 -1.94 3.54
N VAL A 317 12.89 -2.20 4.10
CA VAL A 317 12.17 -1.21 4.94
C VAL A 317 13.01 -0.79 6.15
N LEU A 318 13.60 -1.76 6.85
CA LEU A 318 14.45 -1.51 8.02
C LEU A 318 15.71 -0.69 7.68
N ARG A 319 16.28 -0.93 6.50
CA ARG A 319 17.54 -0.29 6.06
C ARG A 319 17.31 1.10 5.45
N ASP A 320 16.31 1.24 4.59
CA ASP A 320 16.18 2.39 3.68
C ASP A 320 14.99 3.30 4.01
N LEU A 321 13.92 2.77 4.61
CA LEU A 321 12.70 3.55 4.88
C LEU A 321 12.48 3.84 6.37
N THR A 322 13.37 3.41 7.27
CA THR A 322 13.20 3.66 8.71
C THR A 322 13.71 5.04 9.09
N ALA A 323 12.83 5.86 9.67
CA ALA A 323 13.18 7.15 10.24
C ALA A 323 13.93 6.97 11.57
N PRO A 324 14.90 7.84 11.91
CA PRO A 324 15.57 7.82 13.21
C PRO A 324 14.63 7.88 14.41
N GLU A 325 13.48 8.52 14.25
CA GLU A 325 12.43 8.67 15.27
C GLU A 325 11.62 7.37 15.50
N GLY A 326 11.71 6.40 14.58
CA GLY A 326 11.12 5.07 14.70
C GLY A 326 10.00 4.77 13.71
N GLY A 327 9.37 5.78 13.10
CA GLY A 327 8.41 5.60 12.02
C GLY A 327 9.06 5.19 10.70
N PHE A 328 8.23 4.95 9.67
CA PHE A 328 8.65 4.61 8.32
C PHE A 328 8.27 5.71 7.32
N TYR A 329 9.21 6.06 6.46
CA TYR A 329 9.06 6.99 5.35
C TYR A 329 8.14 6.42 4.25
N SER A 330 7.48 7.30 3.50
CA SER A 330 6.38 6.91 2.62
C SER A 330 6.83 6.21 1.34
N SER A 331 7.92 6.67 0.71
CA SER A 331 8.39 6.11 -0.56
C SER A 331 9.84 6.45 -0.92
N GLU A 332 10.40 5.68 -1.86
CA GLU A 332 11.62 5.98 -2.61
C GLU A 332 11.25 6.20 -4.08
N ASP A 333 11.80 7.25 -4.70
CA ASP A 333 11.52 7.70 -6.06
C ASP A 333 11.94 6.67 -7.12
N ALA A 334 11.32 6.71 -8.29
CA ALA A 334 11.71 5.94 -9.46
C ALA A 334 12.99 6.48 -10.11
N ASP A 335 13.21 7.80 -10.01
CA ASP A 335 14.25 8.51 -10.73
C ASP A 335 15.53 8.65 -9.89
N SER A 336 16.68 8.45 -10.54
CA SER A 336 17.99 8.84 -10.00
C SER A 336 18.74 9.64 -11.05
N GLU A 337 19.20 10.83 -10.66
CA GLU A 337 19.81 11.81 -11.57
C GLU A 337 18.89 12.16 -12.76
N GLY A 338 17.58 12.27 -12.52
CA GLY A 338 16.56 12.61 -13.52
C GLY A 338 16.28 11.51 -14.55
N LEU A 339 16.72 10.28 -14.29
CA LEU A 339 16.50 9.13 -15.18
C LEU A 339 15.88 7.97 -14.39
N GLU A 340 14.77 7.43 -14.90
CA GLU A 340 14.06 6.33 -14.27
C GLU A 340 14.93 5.06 -14.24
N GLY A 341 15.02 4.42 -13.07
CA GLY A 341 15.70 3.13 -12.92
C GLY A 341 17.22 3.15 -13.00
N LYS A 342 17.86 4.30 -13.24
CA LYS A 342 19.33 4.45 -13.40
C LYS A 342 20.12 3.81 -12.24
N PHE A 343 19.60 3.92 -11.02
CA PHE A 343 20.21 3.32 -9.83
C PHE A 343 20.29 1.79 -9.90
N TYR A 344 19.33 1.14 -10.54
CA TYR A 344 19.05 -0.30 -10.43
C TYR A 344 19.65 -1.16 -11.55
N ILE A 345 19.89 -0.58 -12.71
CA ILE A 345 20.27 -1.30 -13.94
C ILE A 345 21.78 -1.49 -14.11
N TRP A 346 22.16 -2.47 -14.94
CA TRP A 346 23.55 -2.86 -15.17
C TRP A 346 23.87 -3.10 -16.64
N THR A 347 25.11 -2.84 -17.07
CA THR A 347 25.63 -3.44 -18.29
C THR A 347 26.34 -4.77 -17.99
N ARG A 348 26.49 -5.62 -19.01
CA ARG A 348 27.22 -6.88 -18.84
C ARG A 348 28.69 -6.62 -18.50
N GLU A 349 29.29 -5.59 -19.11
CA GLU A 349 30.68 -5.20 -18.92
C GLU A 349 30.93 -4.81 -17.46
N GLU A 350 30.06 -3.99 -16.86
CA GLU A 350 30.14 -3.61 -15.44
C GLU A 350 30.14 -4.84 -14.52
N VAL A 351 29.25 -5.81 -14.79
CA VAL A 351 29.15 -7.04 -14.01
C VAL A 351 30.41 -7.90 -14.16
N VAL A 352 30.96 -8.02 -15.36
CA VAL A 352 32.20 -8.77 -15.62
C VAL A 352 33.39 -8.11 -14.93
N GLU A 353 33.49 -6.78 -14.95
CA GLU A 353 34.56 -6.03 -14.30
C GLU A 353 34.53 -6.21 -12.78
N LEU A 354 33.34 -6.14 -12.16
CA LEU A 354 33.18 -6.24 -10.70
C LEU A 354 33.32 -7.66 -10.16
N LEU A 355 32.82 -8.66 -10.88
CA LEU A 355 32.79 -10.04 -10.41
C LEU A 355 33.98 -10.87 -10.89
N GLY A 356 34.58 -10.50 -12.02
CA GLY A 356 35.51 -11.35 -12.77
C GLY A 356 34.76 -12.40 -13.62
N ALA A 357 35.42 -12.87 -14.68
CA ALA A 357 34.78 -13.66 -15.73
C ALA A 357 34.08 -14.96 -15.24
N ALA A 358 34.64 -15.64 -14.24
CA ALA A 358 34.10 -16.91 -13.74
C ALA A 358 32.76 -16.72 -12.99
N ASP A 359 32.73 -15.83 -12.00
CA ASP A 359 31.52 -15.51 -11.23
C ASP A 359 30.49 -14.77 -12.09
N ALA A 360 30.94 -13.87 -12.99
CA ALA A 360 30.05 -13.16 -13.90
C ALA A 360 29.30 -14.12 -14.84
N ARG A 361 29.93 -15.20 -15.32
CA ARG A 361 29.25 -16.20 -16.14
C ARG A 361 28.08 -16.86 -15.39
N ILE A 362 28.30 -17.24 -14.13
CA ILE A 362 27.25 -17.82 -13.26
C ILE A 362 26.15 -16.79 -13.02
N PHE A 363 26.54 -15.57 -12.62
CA PHE A 363 25.61 -14.50 -12.29
C PHE A 363 24.76 -14.07 -13.49
N CYS A 364 25.37 -13.86 -14.65
CA CYS A 364 24.65 -13.48 -15.87
C CYS A 364 23.69 -14.58 -16.34
N SER A 365 24.07 -15.87 -16.20
CA SER A 365 23.17 -16.98 -16.54
C SER A 365 21.99 -17.08 -15.58
N HIS A 366 22.13 -16.66 -14.33
CA HIS A 366 21.05 -16.67 -13.34
C HIS A 366 20.10 -15.49 -13.54
N TYR A 367 20.65 -14.29 -13.71
CA TYR A 367 19.91 -13.02 -13.71
C TYR A 367 19.56 -12.44 -15.09
N ASP A 368 19.70 -13.24 -16.15
CA ASP A 368 19.40 -12.85 -17.54
C ASP A 368 20.16 -11.61 -18.05
N ILE A 369 21.47 -11.55 -17.74
CA ILE A 369 22.31 -10.42 -18.15
C ILE A 369 23.00 -10.75 -19.48
N SER A 370 22.78 -9.91 -20.48
CA SER A 370 23.32 -10.07 -21.83
C SER A 370 23.89 -8.75 -22.40
N GLU A 371 24.69 -8.86 -23.47
CA GLU A 371 25.25 -7.68 -24.18
C GLU A 371 24.19 -6.77 -24.80
N PRO A 372 23.11 -7.29 -25.43
CA PRO A 372 22.04 -6.43 -25.94
C PRO A 372 21.18 -5.78 -24.85
N GLY A 373 21.28 -6.23 -23.60
CA GLY A 373 20.35 -5.85 -22.53
C GLY A 373 19.04 -6.65 -22.60
N ASN A 374 18.29 -6.64 -21.49
CA ASN A 374 16.93 -7.18 -21.43
C ASN A 374 15.87 -6.07 -21.24
N TRP A 375 16.30 -4.80 -21.23
CA TRP A 375 15.46 -3.63 -21.19
C TRP A 375 15.78 -2.71 -22.36
N MET A 376 14.79 -2.47 -23.22
CA MET A 376 14.91 -1.60 -24.40
C MET A 376 13.78 -0.56 -24.38
N HIS A 377 14.14 0.73 -24.23
CA HIS A 377 13.22 1.87 -24.44
C HIS A 377 13.76 2.78 -25.54
N PRO A 378 13.52 2.46 -26.83
CA PRO A 378 13.94 3.32 -27.91
C PRO A 378 13.14 4.63 -27.89
N GLY A 379 13.80 5.74 -27.61
CA GLY A 379 13.24 7.09 -27.83
C GLY A 379 12.61 7.76 -26.60
N ASP A 380 12.73 7.18 -25.41
CA ASP A 380 12.37 7.88 -24.16
C ASP A 380 13.59 8.66 -23.64
N ALA A 381 13.49 9.99 -23.56
CA ALA A 381 14.56 10.85 -23.07
C ALA A 381 14.77 10.72 -21.55
N HIS A 382 13.81 10.13 -20.84
CA HIS A 382 13.81 10.00 -19.39
C HIS A 382 14.29 8.63 -18.89
N VAL A 383 14.76 7.78 -19.80
CA VAL A 383 15.30 6.44 -19.50
C VAL A 383 16.79 6.37 -19.90
N PRO A 384 17.66 5.68 -19.14
CA PRO A 384 19.06 5.53 -19.52
C PRO A 384 19.26 4.88 -20.89
N SER A 385 20.10 5.49 -21.73
CA SER A 385 20.41 4.98 -23.07
C SER A 385 21.35 3.76 -23.05
N GLY A 386 21.30 2.96 -24.11
CA GLY A 386 22.17 1.81 -24.34
C GLY A 386 21.62 0.47 -23.81
N PRO A 387 22.39 -0.63 -23.93
CA PRO A 387 21.95 -1.95 -23.49
C PRO A 387 21.98 -2.04 -21.97
N LYS A 388 20.80 -2.06 -21.35
CA LYS A 388 20.64 -2.13 -19.90
C LYS A 388 19.97 -3.45 -19.52
N ASN A 389 20.42 -4.02 -18.40
CA ASN A 389 19.89 -5.24 -17.84
C ASN A 389 19.24 -4.94 -16.48
N ILE A 390 18.01 -5.40 -16.34
CA ILE A 390 17.29 -5.51 -15.08
C ILE A 390 17.47 -6.96 -14.61
N LEU A 391 17.78 -7.16 -13.33
CA LEU A 391 18.00 -8.50 -12.81
C LEU A 391 16.66 -9.25 -12.75
N GLN A 392 16.58 -10.42 -13.39
CA GLN A 392 15.47 -11.34 -13.25
C GLN A 392 15.98 -12.78 -13.19
N VAL A 393 15.40 -13.61 -12.32
CA VAL A 393 15.81 -15.01 -12.20
C VAL A 393 15.20 -15.82 -13.34
N VAL A 394 16.04 -16.27 -14.28
CA VAL A 394 15.61 -17.12 -15.41
C VAL A 394 16.10 -18.57 -15.32
N ARG A 395 17.09 -18.84 -14.45
CA ARG A 395 17.61 -20.18 -14.19
C ARG A 395 17.90 -20.37 -12.71
N SER A 396 17.45 -21.47 -12.12
CA SER A 396 17.75 -21.78 -10.72
C SER A 396 19.24 -22.13 -10.50
N ALA A 397 19.70 -22.06 -9.26
CA ALA A 397 21.07 -22.45 -8.92
C ALA A 397 21.35 -23.93 -9.25
N GLU A 398 20.35 -24.81 -9.06
CA GLU A 398 20.40 -26.22 -9.43
C GLU A 398 20.56 -26.42 -10.93
N THR A 399 19.82 -25.64 -11.73
CA THR A 399 19.93 -25.68 -13.20
C THR A 399 21.33 -25.26 -13.64
N ILE A 400 21.88 -24.21 -13.04
CA ILE A 400 23.24 -23.73 -13.37
C ILE A 400 24.29 -24.75 -12.92
N ALA A 401 24.16 -25.33 -11.73
CA ALA A 401 25.05 -26.37 -11.23
C ALA A 401 25.12 -27.57 -12.18
N GLN A 402 23.97 -28.00 -12.71
CA GLN A 402 23.89 -29.07 -13.72
C GLN A 402 24.56 -28.68 -15.04
N VAL A 403 24.29 -27.48 -15.56
CA VAL A 403 24.84 -27.01 -16.85
C VAL A 403 26.35 -26.79 -16.79
N GLU A 404 26.85 -26.22 -15.69
CA GLU A 404 28.27 -25.90 -15.51
C GLU A 404 29.08 -27.08 -14.94
N GLY A 405 28.42 -28.16 -14.51
CA GLY A 405 29.08 -29.31 -13.89
C GLY A 405 29.72 -28.99 -12.53
N MET A 406 29.11 -28.07 -11.78
CA MET A 406 29.61 -27.57 -10.50
C MET A 406 28.73 -28.07 -9.33
N PRO A 407 29.27 -28.22 -8.11
CA PRO A 407 28.44 -28.46 -6.92
C PRO A 407 27.45 -27.31 -6.68
N LEU A 408 26.20 -27.64 -6.31
CA LEU A 408 25.15 -26.65 -6.03
C LEU A 408 25.61 -25.60 -5.00
N GLU A 409 26.20 -26.05 -3.89
CA GLU A 409 26.70 -25.18 -2.83
C GLU A 409 27.74 -24.16 -3.33
N GLU A 410 28.53 -24.52 -4.35
CA GLU A 410 29.52 -23.61 -4.94
C GLU A 410 28.84 -22.53 -5.79
N VAL A 411 27.84 -22.90 -6.58
CA VAL A 411 27.02 -21.95 -7.36
C VAL A 411 26.27 -20.99 -6.43
N GLU A 412 25.62 -21.51 -5.38
CA GLU A 412 24.91 -20.69 -4.40
C GLU A 412 25.83 -19.70 -3.69
N ARG A 413 27.02 -20.17 -3.28
CA ARG A 413 28.06 -19.31 -2.66
C ARG A 413 28.55 -18.23 -3.62
N SER A 414 28.77 -18.56 -4.90
CA SER A 414 29.17 -17.60 -5.94
C SER A 414 28.08 -16.55 -6.15
N LEU A 415 26.81 -16.96 -6.28
CA LEU A 415 25.67 -16.05 -6.43
C LEU A 415 25.52 -15.12 -5.21
N ALA A 416 25.61 -15.65 -3.99
CA ALA A 416 25.52 -14.85 -2.77
C ALA A 416 26.67 -13.84 -2.64
N ALA A 417 27.89 -14.23 -2.96
CA ALA A 417 29.04 -13.31 -2.97
C ALA A 417 28.90 -12.23 -4.05
N SER A 418 28.40 -12.61 -5.23
CA SER A 418 28.17 -11.68 -6.35
C SER A 418 27.09 -10.65 -6.03
N ARG A 419 25.96 -11.07 -5.44
CA ARG A 419 24.91 -10.14 -4.97
C ARG A 419 25.47 -9.10 -3.99
N ARG A 420 26.29 -9.52 -3.01
CA ARG A 420 26.93 -8.60 -2.06
C ARG A 420 27.84 -7.59 -2.75
N LYS A 421 28.75 -8.06 -3.62
CA LYS A 421 29.67 -7.17 -4.36
C LYS A 421 28.92 -6.14 -5.20
N LEU A 422 27.90 -6.57 -5.94
CA LEU A 422 27.10 -5.67 -6.76
C LEU A 422 26.25 -4.71 -5.93
N PHE A 423 25.70 -5.16 -4.80
CA PHE A 423 24.98 -4.30 -3.86
C PHE A 423 25.89 -3.22 -3.27
N GLU A 424 27.11 -3.57 -2.86
CA GLU A 424 28.12 -2.63 -2.37
C GLU A 424 28.52 -1.60 -3.44
N ALA A 425 28.69 -2.05 -4.69
CA ALA A 425 28.98 -1.16 -5.81
C ALA A 425 27.79 -0.21 -6.09
N ARG A 426 26.55 -0.74 -6.11
CA ARG A 426 25.32 0.05 -6.31
C ARG A 426 25.12 1.09 -5.22
N SER A 427 25.45 0.76 -3.98
CA SER A 427 25.30 1.64 -2.82
C SER A 427 26.17 2.91 -2.90
N ARG A 428 27.12 2.99 -3.85
CA ARG A 428 27.94 4.18 -4.12
C ARG A 428 27.37 5.07 -5.23
N ARG A 429 26.31 4.63 -5.92
CA ARG A 429 25.60 5.44 -6.93
C ARG A 429 24.74 6.50 -6.24
N VAL A 430 24.36 7.53 -6.97
CA VAL A 430 23.34 8.50 -6.51
C VAL A 430 22.04 7.73 -6.30
N ARG A 431 21.50 7.79 -5.08
CA ARG A 431 20.23 7.12 -4.76
C ARG A 431 19.04 7.90 -5.32
N PRO A 432 17.92 7.23 -5.58
CA PRO A 432 16.66 7.94 -5.81
C PRO A 432 16.28 8.81 -4.61
N GLY A 433 15.44 9.81 -4.85
CA GLY A 433 14.90 10.67 -3.81
C GLY A 433 14.09 9.88 -2.78
N LEU A 434 14.09 10.34 -1.53
CA LEU A 434 13.29 9.75 -0.46
C LEU A 434 12.17 10.73 -0.10
N ASP A 435 10.94 10.25 -0.11
CA ASP A 435 9.82 10.98 0.49
C ASP A 435 9.81 10.72 1.99
N ASP A 436 10.46 11.62 2.74
CA ASP A 436 10.75 11.49 4.16
C ASP A 436 9.57 11.78 5.09
N LYS A 437 8.35 11.90 4.54
CA LYS A 437 7.14 12.02 5.35
C LYS A 437 6.67 10.65 5.87
N VAL A 438 6.09 10.67 7.05
CA VAL A 438 5.48 9.50 7.70
C VAL A 438 3.96 9.63 7.60
N LEU A 439 3.32 8.62 7.03
CA LEU A 439 1.86 8.54 6.91
C LEU A 439 1.31 7.51 7.90
N SER A 440 0.35 7.92 8.73
CA SER A 440 -0.24 7.09 9.79
C SER A 440 -0.75 5.76 9.27
N GLY A 441 -1.57 5.78 8.22
CA GLY A 441 -2.13 4.56 7.66
C GLY A 441 -1.09 3.61 7.07
N TRP A 442 -0.11 4.13 6.31
CA TRP A 442 0.91 3.27 5.68
C TRP A 442 1.85 2.66 6.72
N ASN A 443 2.13 3.40 7.79
CA ASN A 443 2.84 2.86 8.95
C ASN A 443 2.03 1.77 9.63
N GLY A 444 0.71 1.94 9.78
CA GLY A 444 -0.18 0.90 10.28
C GLY A 444 -0.07 -0.41 9.49
N LEU A 445 -0.14 -0.34 8.15
CA LEU A 445 0.06 -1.50 7.27
C LEU A 445 1.44 -2.15 7.49
N MET A 446 2.51 -1.35 7.54
CA MET A 446 3.87 -1.87 7.68
C MET A 446 4.13 -2.47 9.07
N ILE A 447 3.59 -1.87 10.14
CA ILE A 447 3.62 -2.42 11.50
C ILE A 447 2.99 -3.82 11.49
N GLY A 448 1.82 -3.96 10.88
CA GLY A 448 1.14 -5.25 10.76
C GLY A 448 1.93 -6.27 9.95
N ALA A 449 2.51 -5.86 8.81
CA ALA A 449 3.33 -6.73 7.97
C ALA A 449 4.59 -7.23 8.70
N LEU A 450 5.33 -6.34 9.37
CA LEU A 450 6.50 -6.70 10.16
C LEU A 450 6.16 -7.65 11.31
N ALA A 451 5.06 -7.39 12.03
CA ALA A 451 4.60 -8.26 13.11
C ALA A 451 4.24 -9.67 12.59
N ARG A 452 3.52 -9.76 11.47
CA ARG A 452 3.18 -11.03 10.83
C ARG A 452 4.43 -11.79 10.36
N VAL A 453 5.34 -11.12 9.66
CA VAL A 453 6.61 -11.71 9.18
C VAL A 453 7.45 -12.19 10.36
N ALA A 454 7.55 -11.40 11.44
CA ALA A 454 8.25 -11.80 12.66
C ALA A 454 7.69 -13.10 13.23
N ALA A 455 6.38 -13.19 13.38
CA ALA A 455 5.70 -14.34 13.97
C ALA A 455 5.82 -15.60 13.10
N VAL A 456 5.65 -15.48 11.77
CA VAL A 456 5.70 -16.62 10.83
C VAL A 456 7.12 -17.19 10.72
N PHE A 457 8.13 -16.33 10.63
CA PHE A 457 9.51 -16.75 10.37
C PHE A 457 10.37 -16.88 11.62
N GLY A 458 9.91 -16.39 12.77
CA GLY A 458 10.67 -16.39 14.03
C GLY A 458 11.79 -15.35 14.04
N GLU A 459 11.51 -14.15 13.54
CA GLU A 459 12.47 -13.06 13.36
C GLU A 459 12.11 -11.85 14.25
N PRO A 460 12.52 -11.84 15.53
CA PRO A 460 12.06 -10.87 16.53
C PRO A 460 12.41 -9.42 16.19
N ARG A 461 13.51 -9.20 15.45
CA ARG A 461 13.95 -7.87 15.01
C ARG A 461 12.89 -7.08 14.24
N TYR A 462 11.98 -7.78 13.53
CA TYR A 462 10.88 -7.12 12.82
C TYR A 462 9.75 -6.73 13.77
N ALA A 463 9.43 -7.56 14.77
CA ALA A 463 8.46 -7.19 15.81
C ALA A 463 8.97 -6.00 16.65
N ASP A 464 10.28 -5.95 16.94
CA ASP A 464 10.90 -4.82 17.64
C ASP A 464 10.79 -3.52 16.81
N ALA A 465 11.01 -3.60 15.49
CA ALA A 465 10.85 -2.46 14.59
C ALA A 465 9.39 -2.01 14.50
N ALA A 466 8.44 -2.95 14.41
CA ALA A 466 7.01 -2.68 14.45
C ALA A 466 6.60 -2.01 15.76
N GLY A 467 7.12 -2.46 16.91
CA GLY A 467 6.89 -1.86 18.22
C GLY A 467 7.37 -0.41 18.31
N ARG A 468 8.59 -0.12 17.82
CA ARG A 468 9.11 1.26 17.77
C ARG A 468 8.27 2.16 16.87
N ALA A 469 7.83 1.68 15.72
CA ALA A 469 6.97 2.44 14.82
C ALA A 469 5.58 2.69 15.42
N ALA A 470 5.01 1.71 16.12
CA ALA A 470 3.76 1.86 16.86
C ALA A 470 3.89 2.90 17.98
N ASP A 471 4.97 2.84 18.76
CA ASP A 471 5.26 3.83 19.81
C ASP A 471 5.45 5.24 19.23
N PHE A 472 6.18 5.35 18.12
CA PHE A 472 6.33 6.59 17.39
C PHE A 472 4.96 7.17 16.97
N ALA A 473 4.11 6.35 16.35
CA ALA A 473 2.81 6.80 15.86
C ALA A 473 1.90 7.25 17.00
N LEU A 474 1.83 6.46 18.08
CA LEU A 474 1.01 6.79 19.24
C LEU A 474 1.51 8.03 19.99
N ALA A 475 2.82 8.28 20.01
CA ALA A 475 3.39 9.43 20.70
C ALA A 475 3.35 10.74 19.89
N ASN A 476 3.46 10.65 18.55
CA ASN A 476 3.65 11.83 17.70
C ASN A 476 2.47 12.14 16.78
N LEU A 477 1.67 11.13 16.41
CA LEU A 477 0.54 11.29 15.50
C LEU A 477 -0.80 11.30 16.24
N VAL A 478 -0.86 10.89 17.51
CA VAL A 478 -2.06 11.05 18.35
C VAL A 478 -1.93 12.31 19.20
N VAL A 479 -2.73 13.32 18.89
CA VAL A 479 -2.74 14.61 19.58
C VAL A 479 -4.14 14.84 20.15
N ASP A 480 -4.24 15.10 21.45
CA ASP A 480 -5.51 15.29 22.16
C ASP A 480 -6.54 14.17 21.92
N GLY A 481 -6.06 12.93 21.78
CA GLY A 481 -6.88 11.75 21.52
C GLY A 481 -7.31 11.55 20.07
N ARG A 482 -6.92 12.45 19.14
CA ARG A 482 -7.20 12.34 17.70
C ARG A 482 -5.93 11.95 16.94
N LEU A 483 -6.06 11.01 16.02
CA LEU A 483 -5.01 10.67 15.07
C LEU A 483 -4.90 11.75 13.99
N LEU A 484 -3.67 12.12 13.64
CA LEU A 484 -3.31 12.96 12.52
C LEU A 484 -2.77 12.10 11.37
N ALA A 485 -2.95 12.53 10.13
CA ALA A 485 -2.63 11.73 8.94
C ALA A 485 -1.13 11.68 8.65
N THR A 486 -0.42 12.78 8.89
CA THR A 486 0.94 13.01 8.38
C THR A 486 1.87 13.49 9.49
N TRP A 487 3.14 13.11 9.39
CA TRP A 487 4.23 13.71 10.15
C TRP A 487 5.41 13.97 9.21
N GLY A 488 5.92 15.20 9.23
CA GLY A 488 7.03 15.61 8.40
C GLY A 488 7.74 16.81 9.01
N LYS A 489 9.07 16.87 8.89
CA LYS A 489 9.92 17.93 9.48
C LYS A 489 9.62 18.21 10.96
N GLY A 490 9.35 17.16 11.75
CA GLY A 490 9.08 17.27 13.18
C GLY A 490 7.67 17.74 13.56
N ARG A 491 6.74 17.82 12.61
CA ARG A 491 5.37 18.32 12.84
C ARG A 491 4.34 17.29 12.37
N ALA A 492 3.38 16.96 13.22
CA ALA A 492 2.19 16.20 12.84
C ALA A 492 1.09 17.13 12.33
N GLN A 493 0.41 16.74 11.26
CA GLN A 493 -0.61 17.57 10.59
C GLN A 493 -1.71 16.74 9.93
N LEU A 494 -2.80 17.46 9.63
CA LEU A 494 -4.01 17.00 8.94
C LEU A 494 -4.81 15.98 9.77
N THR A 495 -6.12 16.15 9.83
CA THR A 495 -7.00 15.17 10.46
C THR A 495 -6.86 13.85 9.73
N ALA A 496 -6.66 12.75 10.46
CA ALA A 496 -6.60 11.41 9.88
C ALA A 496 -7.85 11.08 9.05
N TYR A 497 -7.68 10.18 8.08
CA TYR A 497 -8.77 9.58 7.31
C TYR A 497 -9.19 8.25 7.96
N ALA A 498 -10.34 7.72 7.55
CA ALA A 498 -10.79 6.42 8.05
C ALA A 498 -9.75 5.30 7.78
N ALA A 499 -9.01 5.39 6.67
CA ALA A 499 -7.94 4.46 6.34
C ALA A 499 -6.78 4.48 7.36
N ASP A 500 -6.41 5.66 7.88
CA ASP A 500 -5.33 5.78 8.86
C ASP A 500 -5.67 5.04 10.15
N TYR A 501 -6.89 5.21 10.65
CA TYR A 501 -7.38 4.44 11.79
C TYR A 501 -7.48 2.95 11.46
N ALA A 502 -8.04 2.59 10.30
CA ALA A 502 -8.25 1.20 9.93
C ALA A 502 -6.92 0.43 9.91
N PHE A 503 -5.90 0.99 9.27
CA PHE A 503 -4.62 0.32 9.12
C PHE A 503 -3.80 0.35 10.41
N LEU A 504 -3.84 1.43 11.20
CA LEU A 504 -3.11 1.48 12.47
C LEU A 504 -3.71 0.54 13.52
N VAL A 505 -5.05 0.46 13.61
CA VAL A 505 -5.75 -0.52 14.45
C VAL A 505 -5.38 -1.95 14.01
N GLU A 506 -5.39 -2.23 12.71
CA GLU A 506 -4.99 -3.55 12.20
C GLU A 506 -3.53 -3.87 12.57
N GLY A 507 -2.61 -2.93 12.37
CA GLY A 507 -1.20 -3.08 12.72
C GLY A 507 -0.97 -3.36 14.20
N LEU A 508 -1.68 -2.65 15.09
CA LEU A 508 -1.61 -2.88 16.54
C LEU A 508 -2.16 -4.25 16.94
N LEU A 509 -3.23 -4.72 16.27
CA LEU A 509 -3.78 -6.06 16.50
C LEU A 509 -2.84 -7.17 16.03
N GLU A 510 -2.17 -7.00 14.88
CA GLU A 510 -1.13 -7.94 14.42
C GLU A 510 0.08 -7.92 15.36
N LEU A 511 0.51 -6.75 15.84
CA LEU A 511 1.59 -6.62 16.81
C LEU A 511 1.26 -7.29 18.14
N PHE A 512 0.04 -7.10 18.65
CA PHE A 512 -0.47 -7.84 19.81
C PHE A 512 -0.39 -9.35 19.59
N GLN A 513 -0.89 -9.85 18.46
CA GLN A 513 -0.87 -11.28 18.16
C GLN A 513 0.56 -11.83 18.01
N ALA A 514 1.54 -11.02 17.58
CA ALA A 514 2.93 -11.44 17.45
C ALA A 514 3.72 -11.41 18.76
N THR A 515 3.35 -10.54 19.71
CA THR A 515 4.15 -10.25 20.91
C THR A 515 3.47 -10.65 22.23
N GLY A 516 2.14 -10.76 22.25
CA GLY A 516 1.36 -10.88 23.48
C GLY A 516 1.23 -9.58 24.27
N ASP A 517 1.65 -8.43 23.72
CA ASP A 517 1.58 -7.13 24.40
C ASP A 517 0.14 -6.58 24.43
N PHE A 518 -0.56 -6.82 25.55
CA PHE A 518 -1.93 -6.37 25.77
C PHE A 518 -2.12 -4.85 25.71
N ALA A 519 -1.06 -4.04 25.90
CA ALA A 519 -1.17 -2.60 25.71
C ALA A 519 -1.52 -2.25 24.26
N ARG A 520 -1.05 -3.04 23.27
CA ARG A 520 -1.38 -2.85 21.85
C ARG A 520 -2.85 -3.13 21.56
N LEU A 521 -3.42 -4.15 22.21
CA LEU A 521 -4.85 -4.45 22.11
C LEU A 521 -5.70 -3.28 22.66
N GLU A 522 -5.32 -2.74 23.82
CA GLU A 522 -6.03 -1.61 24.43
C GLU A 522 -5.91 -0.33 23.58
N GLN A 523 -4.73 -0.08 23.01
CA GLN A 523 -4.51 1.04 22.08
C GLN A 523 -5.35 0.90 20.81
N ALA A 524 -5.45 -0.31 20.25
CA ALA A 524 -6.29 -0.61 19.10
C ALA A 524 -7.77 -0.35 19.39
N GLU A 525 -8.27 -0.76 20.57
CA GLU A 525 -9.65 -0.47 20.99
C GLU A 525 -9.90 1.03 21.07
N ARG A 526 -9.04 1.81 21.73
CA ARG A 526 -9.20 3.27 21.86
C ARG A 526 -9.24 3.99 20.50
N LEU A 527 -8.38 3.59 19.57
CA LEU A 527 -8.37 4.16 18.23
C LEU A 527 -9.63 3.78 17.44
N LEU A 528 -10.12 2.54 17.57
CA LEU A 528 -11.39 2.13 16.97
C LEU A 528 -12.57 2.95 17.53
N GLU A 529 -12.64 3.15 18.85
CA GLU A 529 -13.72 3.93 19.48
C GLU A 529 -13.71 5.39 18.97
N THR A 530 -12.52 5.96 18.76
CA THR A 530 -12.38 7.30 18.15
C THR A 530 -12.87 7.32 16.71
N ALA A 531 -12.54 6.28 15.92
CA ALA A 531 -13.02 6.15 14.55
C ALA A 531 -14.57 5.98 14.51
N LEU A 532 -15.14 5.22 15.45
CA LEU A 532 -16.58 5.06 15.59
C LEU A 532 -17.27 6.37 15.96
N ALA A 533 -16.64 7.22 16.78
CA ALA A 533 -17.22 8.51 17.17
C ALA A 533 -17.33 9.51 16.01
N HIS A 534 -16.32 9.56 15.13
CA HIS A 534 -16.18 10.64 14.15
C HIS A 534 -16.41 10.24 12.68
N TYR A 535 -16.31 8.95 12.36
CA TYR A 535 -16.37 8.47 10.97
C TYR A 535 -17.55 7.53 10.75
N TRP A 536 -18.11 6.91 11.79
CA TRP A 536 -19.27 6.04 11.64
C TRP A 536 -20.51 6.82 11.21
N ASP A 537 -21.17 6.33 10.16
CA ASP A 537 -22.47 6.81 9.75
C ASP A 537 -23.56 6.21 10.66
N ALA A 538 -24.08 7.01 11.59
CA ALA A 538 -25.13 6.56 12.51
C ALA A 538 -26.48 6.27 11.82
N GLU A 539 -26.72 6.80 10.63
CA GLU A 539 -27.99 6.63 9.90
C GLU A 539 -27.95 5.41 8.99
N ALA A 540 -26.92 5.32 8.14
CA ALA A 540 -26.83 4.28 7.13
C ALA A 540 -25.74 3.23 7.39
N GLY A 541 -24.88 3.42 8.40
CA GLY A 541 -23.78 2.50 8.71
C GLY A 541 -22.58 2.61 7.78
N GLY A 542 -21.46 1.98 8.18
CA GLY A 542 -20.17 2.14 7.52
C GLY A 542 -19.43 3.41 7.96
N PHE A 543 -18.19 3.53 7.53
CA PHE A 543 -17.28 4.63 7.87
C PHE A 543 -17.13 5.57 6.68
N PHE A 544 -17.40 6.87 6.91
CA PHE A 544 -17.05 7.95 6.01
C PHE A 544 -15.54 8.05 5.85
N PHE A 545 -15.09 8.45 4.67
CA PHE A 545 -13.68 8.65 4.36
C PHE A 545 -13.04 9.71 5.27
N THR A 546 -13.72 10.84 5.48
CA THR A 546 -13.32 11.94 6.35
C THR A 546 -14.13 11.99 7.64
N ALA A 547 -13.57 12.62 8.68
CA ALA A 547 -14.27 12.87 9.94
C ALA A 547 -15.48 13.80 9.77
N ASP A 548 -16.40 13.78 10.72
CA ASP A 548 -17.57 14.66 10.76
C ASP A 548 -17.23 16.13 11.06
N ASP A 549 -16.07 16.37 11.64
CA ASP A 549 -15.50 17.68 11.95
C ASP A 549 -14.34 18.09 11.01
N ALA A 550 -14.12 17.36 9.91
CA ALA A 550 -13.14 17.69 8.89
C ALA A 550 -13.58 18.89 8.01
N GLU A 551 -12.66 19.40 7.18
CA GLU A 551 -12.96 20.38 6.15
C GLU A 551 -14.14 19.91 5.27
N GLU A 552 -15.14 20.78 5.06
CA GLU A 552 -16.30 20.45 4.25
C GLU A 552 -15.93 20.50 2.75
N LEU A 553 -15.94 19.32 2.11
CA LEU A 553 -15.74 19.15 0.67
C LEU A 553 -17.08 18.83 -0.03
N LEU A 554 -17.03 18.58 -1.36
CA LEU A 554 -18.23 18.35 -2.18
C LEU A 554 -19.10 17.16 -1.72
N VAL A 555 -18.46 16.12 -1.17
CA VAL A 555 -19.10 14.89 -0.70
C VAL A 555 -18.21 14.22 0.37
N ARG A 556 -18.84 13.58 1.36
CA ARG A 556 -18.18 12.60 2.24
C ARG A 556 -18.52 11.20 1.72
N SER A 557 -17.53 10.50 1.18
CA SER A 557 -17.74 9.20 0.56
C SER A 557 -17.66 8.05 1.56
N LYS A 558 -18.28 6.92 1.19
CA LYS A 558 -18.08 5.62 1.82
C LYS A 558 -17.84 4.60 0.73
N THR A 559 -16.79 3.80 0.87
CA THR A 559 -16.44 2.82 -0.15
C THR A 559 -15.80 1.58 0.46
N VAL A 560 -16.02 0.46 -0.22
CA VAL A 560 -15.27 -0.81 -0.07
C VAL A 560 -14.42 -1.08 -1.31
N GLN A 561 -14.25 -0.07 -2.17
CA GLN A 561 -13.50 -0.19 -3.40
C GLN A 561 -12.00 -0.22 -3.09
N ASP A 562 -11.37 -1.39 -3.26
CA ASP A 562 -9.93 -1.53 -3.11
C ASP A 562 -9.21 -0.77 -4.23
N GLY A 563 -8.09 -0.13 -3.88
CA GLY A 563 -7.16 0.52 -4.81
C GLY A 563 -5.77 -0.06 -4.67
N ALA A 564 -4.74 0.79 -4.73
CA ALA A 564 -3.37 0.36 -4.39
C ALA A 564 -3.27 -0.12 -2.92
N THR A 565 -4.13 0.43 -2.05
CA THR A 565 -4.36 -0.02 -0.68
C THR A 565 -5.77 -0.59 -0.53
N PRO A 566 -6.03 -1.48 0.44
CA PRO A 566 -7.39 -1.94 0.71
C PRO A 566 -8.29 -0.79 1.18
N ALA A 567 -9.59 -0.90 0.95
CA ALA A 567 -10.54 0.12 1.39
C ALA A 567 -10.67 0.17 2.92
N ALA A 568 -10.85 1.37 3.48
CA ALA A 568 -10.96 1.59 4.93
C ALA A 568 -12.11 0.77 5.54
N ASN A 569 -13.29 0.72 4.90
CA ASN A 569 -14.42 -0.07 5.40
C ASN A 569 -14.14 -1.57 5.37
N SER A 570 -13.38 -2.05 4.40
CA SER A 570 -12.97 -3.46 4.32
C SER A 570 -12.07 -3.82 5.50
N VAL A 571 -11.08 -3.00 5.83
CA VAL A 571 -10.18 -3.26 6.97
C VAL A 571 -10.88 -3.04 8.31
N MET A 572 -11.74 -2.01 8.43
CA MET A 572 -12.56 -1.80 9.63
C MET A 572 -13.48 -2.98 9.93
N LEU A 573 -14.03 -3.64 8.90
CA LEU A 573 -14.80 -4.87 9.07
C LEU A 573 -13.98 -5.95 9.80
N ALA A 574 -12.73 -6.19 9.38
CA ALA A 574 -11.84 -7.14 10.06
C ALA A 574 -11.49 -6.69 11.49
N ASN A 575 -11.22 -5.40 11.71
CA ASN A 575 -10.89 -4.87 13.02
C ASN A 575 -12.05 -5.01 14.01
N LEU A 576 -13.27 -4.67 13.58
CA LEU A 576 -14.49 -4.86 14.36
C LEU A 576 -14.70 -6.34 14.71
N LEU A 577 -14.51 -7.26 13.75
CA LEU A 577 -14.60 -8.71 13.99
C LEU A 577 -13.58 -9.18 15.03
N ARG A 578 -12.32 -8.79 14.87
CA ARG A 578 -11.22 -9.18 15.77
C ARG A 578 -11.42 -8.64 17.17
N LEU A 579 -11.76 -7.36 17.32
CA LEU A 579 -12.00 -6.75 18.62
C LEU A 579 -13.28 -7.29 19.28
N ALA A 580 -14.34 -7.59 18.51
CA ALA A 580 -15.52 -8.27 19.02
C ALA A 580 -15.17 -9.63 19.65
N ALA A 581 -14.32 -10.42 18.99
CA ALA A 581 -13.88 -11.72 19.49
C ALA A 581 -12.90 -11.60 20.68
N LEU A 582 -11.90 -10.72 20.58
CA LEU A 582 -10.86 -10.56 21.62
C LEU A 582 -11.42 -9.99 22.93
N LEU A 583 -12.39 -9.07 22.84
CA LEU A 583 -12.87 -8.29 23.98
C LEU A 583 -14.29 -8.62 24.41
N ASP A 584 -14.92 -9.62 23.78
CA ASP A 584 -16.30 -10.03 24.04
C ASP A 584 -17.28 -8.83 23.91
N ARG A 585 -17.24 -8.18 22.74
CA ARG A 585 -17.98 -6.95 22.43
C ARG A 585 -19.08 -7.20 21.38
N PRO A 586 -20.30 -7.61 21.79
CA PRO A 586 -21.38 -7.91 20.85
C PRO A 586 -21.85 -6.69 20.03
N ASP A 587 -21.71 -5.49 20.58
CA ASP A 587 -22.02 -4.24 19.88
C ASP A 587 -21.11 -4.01 18.67
N LEU A 588 -19.83 -4.39 18.75
CA LEU A 588 -18.91 -4.35 17.61
C LEU A 588 -19.29 -5.42 16.57
N ARG A 589 -19.73 -6.60 17.02
CA ARG A 589 -20.24 -7.65 16.13
C ARG A 589 -21.46 -7.18 15.32
N GLU A 590 -22.41 -6.51 15.94
CA GLU A 590 -23.59 -5.96 15.24
C GLU A 590 -23.21 -4.92 14.15
N LYS A 591 -22.18 -4.11 14.41
CA LYS A 591 -21.65 -3.17 13.41
C LYS A 591 -21.05 -3.89 12.20
N THR A 592 -20.43 -5.06 12.38
CA THR A 592 -19.90 -5.86 11.25
C THR A 592 -21.00 -6.27 10.28
N GLU A 593 -22.14 -6.73 10.80
CA GLU A 593 -23.29 -7.10 9.98
C GLU A 593 -23.87 -5.89 9.25
N THR A 594 -23.89 -4.74 9.91
CA THR A 594 -24.35 -3.48 9.32
C THR A 594 -23.45 -3.09 8.14
N VAL A 595 -22.13 -3.10 8.31
CA VAL A 595 -21.16 -2.85 7.23
C VAL A 595 -21.40 -3.82 6.06
N VAL A 596 -21.61 -5.11 6.32
CA VAL A 596 -21.86 -6.09 5.25
C VAL A 596 -23.15 -5.80 4.48
N ARG A 597 -24.23 -5.41 5.16
CA ARG A 597 -25.50 -5.03 4.49
C ARG A 597 -25.32 -3.78 3.62
N VAL A 598 -24.58 -2.78 4.11
CA VAL A 598 -24.35 -1.51 3.39
C VAL A 598 -23.60 -1.69 2.07
N PHE A 599 -22.63 -2.60 2.03
CA PHE A 599 -21.72 -2.71 0.88
C PHE A 599 -21.84 -4.03 0.12
N GLY A 600 -22.64 -4.99 0.58
CA GLY A 600 -22.74 -6.31 -0.05
C GLY A 600 -23.22 -6.29 -1.50
N GLY A 601 -24.14 -5.38 -1.84
CA GLY A 601 -24.60 -5.18 -3.22
C GLY A 601 -23.47 -4.68 -4.13
N ASP A 602 -22.69 -3.71 -3.67
CA ASP A 602 -21.54 -3.17 -4.41
C ASP A 602 -20.43 -4.22 -4.60
N ALA A 603 -20.06 -4.92 -3.53
CA ALA A 603 -19.01 -5.94 -3.56
C ALA A 603 -19.36 -7.12 -4.48
N THR A 604 -20.63 -7.52 -4.53
CA THR A 604 -21.09 -8.57 -5.45
C THR A 604 -21.18 -8.07 -6.89
N ALA A 605 -21.51 -6.80 -7.13
CA ALA A 605 -21.48 -6.23 -8.47
C ALA A 605 -20.04 -6.07 -9.02
N ARG A 606 -19.08 -5.72 -8.15
CA ARG A 606 -17.70 -5.36 -8.51
C ARG A 606 -16.66 -6.14 -7.66
N PRO A 607 -16.57 -7.48 -7.80
CA PRO A 607 -15.68 -8.28 -6.96
C PRO A 607 -14.19 -7.97 -7.16
N PHE A 608 -13.79 -7.52 -8.36
CA PHE A 608 -12.41 -7.12 -8.72
C PHE A 608 -11.94 -5.81 -8.07
N GLN A 609 -12.79 -5.20 -7.25
CA GLN A 609 -12.46 -4.00 -6.53
C GLN A 609 -12.96 -4.12 -5.09
N SER A 610 -13.19 -5.32 -4.58
CA SER A 610 -13.76 -5.54 -3.25
C SER A 610 -13.23 -6.83 -2.63
N GLU A 611 -12.02 -7.23 -3.01
CA GLU A 611 -11.40 -8.49 -2.64
C GLU A 611 -11.12 -8.56 -1.14
N ARG A 612 -10.64 -7.47 -0.53
CA ARG A 612 -10.45 -7.40 0.92
C ARG A 612 -11.78 -7.44 1.66
N PHE A 613 -12.81 -6.81 1.12
CA PHE A 613 -14.15 -6.87 1.71
C PHE A 613 -14.70 -8.29 1.69
N LEU A 614 -14.68 -8.96 0.53
CA LEU A 614 -15.13 -10.35 0.38
C LEU A 614 -14.32 -11.32 1.26
N SER A 615 -13.02 -11.08 1.41
CA SER A 615 -12.15 -11.83 2.35
C SER A 615 -12.61 -11.71 3.80
N ASN A 616 -13.09 -10.53 4.20
CA ASN A 616 -13.55 -10.28 5.57
C ASN A 616 -15.02 -10.70 5.78
N VAL A 617 -15.81 -10.79 4.71
CA VAL A 617 -17.11 -11.47 4.72
C VAL A 617 -16.92 -12.99 4.88
N ASP A 618 -15.96 -13.61 4.20
CA ASP A 618 -15.59 -15.01 4.43
C ASP A 618 -15.23 -15.24 5.91
N LEU A 619 -14.39 -14.38 6.49
CA LEU A 619 -14.07 -14.42 7.92
C LEU A 619 -15.30 -14.29 8.83
N LEU A 620 -16.23 -13.38 8.49
CA LEU A 620 -17.48 -13.18 9.23
C LEU A 620 -18.34 -14.45 9.27
N LEU A 621 -18.43 -15.15 8.13
CA LEU A 621 -19.27 -16.33 7.92
C LEU A 621 -18.67 -17.60 8.55
N GLU A 622 -17.35 -17.78 8.42
CA GLU A 622 -16.64 -18.99 8.86
C GLU A 622 -16.20 -18.90 10.33
N GLY A 623 -16.10 -17.69 10.88
CA GLY A 623 -15.73 -17.44 12.27
C GLY A 623 -14.25 -17.67 12.58
N PHE A 624 -13.82 -17.25 13.77
CA PHE A 624 -12.43 -17.38 14.20
C PHE A 624 -12.09 -18.79 14.70
N VAL A 625 -10.85 -19.19 14.44
CA VAL A 625 -10.14 -20.24 15.20
C VAL A 625 -9.23 -19.53 16.20
N GLU A 626 -9.70 -19.43 17.44
CA GLU A 626 -8.96 -18.82 18.54
C GLU A 626 -7.88 -19.80 19.02
N ILE A 627 -6.62 -19.38 19.00
CA ILE A 627 -5.47 -20.17 19.43
C ILE A 627 -4.76 -19.41 20.55
N VAL A 628 -5.09 -19.74 21.79
CA VAL A 628 -4.44 -19.13 22.96
C VAL A 628 -3.30 -20.03 23.41
N ILE A 629 -2.09 -19.47 23.54
CA ILE A 629 -0.91 -20.21 23.97
C ILE A 629 -0.40 -19.57 25.26
N VAL A 630 -0.53 -20.30 26.36
CA VAL A 630 -0.16 -19.85 27.71
C VAL A 630 1.20 -20.43 28.07
N GLY A 631 2.18 -19.57 28.32
CA GLY A 631 3.52 -19.99 28.71
C GLY A 631 4.55 -18.86 28.60
N ASP A 632 5.67 -19.00 29.29
CA ASP A 632 6.77 -18.05 29.21
C ASP A 632 7.37 -18.07 27.78
N PRO A 633 7.42 -16.93 27.07
CA PRO A 633 7.97 -16.85 25.73
C PRO A 633 9.47 -17.19 25.65
N ALA A 634 10.22 -17.14 26.75
CA ALA A 634 11.62 -17.57 26.77
C ALA A 634 11.79 -19.11 26.75
N VAL A 635 10.72 -19.86 27.03
CA VAL A 635 10.77 -21.32 27.11
C VAL A 635 10.66 -21.96 25.70
N PRO A 636 11.57 -22.88 25.32
CA PRO A 636 11.58 -23.50 23.99
C PRO A 636 10.29 -24.20 23.58
N GLU A 637 9.59 -24.81 24.54
CA GLU A 637 8.32 -25.51 24.37
C GLU A 637 7.19 -24.53 24.01
N THR A 638 7.11 -23.38 24.69
CA THR A 638 6.19 -22.28 24.32
C THR A 638 6.46 -21.83 22.89
N GLN A 639 7.74 -21.62 22.56
CA GLN A 639 8.16 -21.21 21.22
C GLN A 639 7.84 -22.27 20.16
N ALA A 640 7.85 -23.56 20.52
CA ALA A 640 7.45 -24.63 19.61
C ALA A 640 5.93 -24.58 19.32
N LEU A 641 5.09 -24.36 20.33
CA LEU A 641 3.64 -24.17 20.15
C LEU A 641 3.33 -22.93 19.30
N LEU A 642 3.96 -21.80 19.61
CA LEU A 642 3.81 -20.55 18.85
C LEU A 642 4.20 -20.73 17.39
N ARG A 643 5.38 -21.31 17.11
CA ARG A 643 5.82 -21.58 15.73
C ARG A 643 4.85 -22.49 14.99
N THR A 644 4.27 -23.50 15.64
CA THR A 644 3.25 -24.35 15.02
C THR A 644 2.02 -23.53 14.63
N ALA A 645 1.48 -22.73 15.55
CA ALA A 645 0.31 -21.88 15.27
C ALA A 645 0.59 -20.86 14.15
N TYR A 646 1.74 -20.19 14.19
CA TYR A 646 2.08 -19.17 13.18
C TYR A 646 2.43 -19.76 11.82
N ARG A 647 3.02 -20.96 11.72
CA ARG A 647 3.39 -21.54 10.41
C ARG A 647 2.24 -22.23 9.68
N SER A 648 1.16 -22.58 10.38
CA SER A 648 -0.04 -23.14 9.74
C SER A 648 -0.83 -22.08 8.99
N TYR A 649 -1.15 -22.31 7.70
CA TYR A 649 -2.10 -21.47 6.99
C TYR A 649 -3.52 -21.73 7.48
N LEU A 650 -4.05 -20.80 8.27
CA LEU A 650 -5.44 -20.77 8.72
C LEU A 650 -5.91 -19.31 8.58
N PRO A 651 -6.72 -18.99 7.55
CA PRO A 651 -7.08 -17.61 7.24
C PRO A 651 -7.90 -16.92 8.33
N ASN A 652 -8.52 -17.71 9.21
CA ASN A 652 -9.36 -17.23 10.31
C ASN A 652 -8.74 -17.46 11.68
N LYS A 653 -7.42 -17.75 11.76
CA LYS A 653 -6.79 -17.90 13.07
C LYS A 653 -6.67 -16.54 13.77
N LEU A 654 -6.83 -16.58 15.09
CA LEU A 654 -6.55 -15.48 16.00
C LEU A 654 -5.60 -16.04 17.07
N VAL A 655 -4.33 -15.68 17.01
CA VAL A 655 -3.31 -16.23 17.91
C VAL A 655 -3.09 -15.28 19.08
N VAL A 656 -3.23 -15.78 20.31
CA VAL A 656 -3.04 -15.00 21.53
C VAL A 656 -1.90 -15.63 22.35
N PRO A 657 -0.67 -15.11 22.23
CA PRO A 657 0.40 -15.42 23.17
C PRO A 657 0.06 -14.83 24.53
N MET A 658 0.13 -15.63 25.59
CA MET A 658 -0.13 -15.17 26.94
C MET A 658 1.00 -15.61 27.88
N ASP A 659 1.80 -14.63 28.30
CA ASP A 659 2.74 -14.81 29.39
C ASP A 659 1.93 -14.88 30.72
N PRO A 660 2.05 -15.96 31.52
CA PRO A 660 1.40 -16.05 32.83
C PRO A 660 1.73 -14.90 33.79
N ALA A 661 2.84 -14.19 33.59
CA ALA A 661 3.23 -13.02 34.38
C ALA A 661 2.59 -11.71 33.89
N ALA A 662 2.04 -11.68 32.66
CA ALA A 662 1.42 -10.49 32.10
C ALA A 662 0.03 -10.26 32.69
N ILE A 663 -0.34 -8.98 32.87
CA ILE A 663 -1.68 -8.58 33.28
C ILE A 663 -2.56 -8.55 32.02
N ALA A 664 -3.32 -9.62 31.82
CA ALA A 664 -4.34 -9.68 30.78
C ALA A 664 -5.64 -9.01 31.25
N PRO A 665 -6.46 -8.44 30.33
CA PRO A 665 -7.80 -7.98 30.65
C PRO A 665 -8.67 -9.09 31.25
N GLU A 666 -9.58 -8.75 32.17
CA GLU A 666 -10.56 -9.68 32.72
C GLU A 666 -11.66 -10.01 31.70
N LYS A 667 -11.29 -10.74 30.64
CA LYS A 667 -12.21 -11.20 29.58
C LYS A 667 -12.21 -12.73 29.51
N PRO A 668 -13.33 -13.37 29.14
CA PRO A 668 -13.44 -14.83 29.07
C PRO A 668 -12.34 -15.50 28.23
N LEU A 669 -11.89 -14.84 27.16
CA LEU A 669 -10.82 -15.32 26.30
C LEU A 669 -9.47 -15.46 27.04
N PHE A 670 -9.20 -14.60 28.03
CA PHE A 670 -7.91 -14.55 28.72
C PHE A 670 -7.95 -15.20 30.10
N SER A 671 -9.00 -14.95 30.90
CA SER A 671 -9.04 -15.35 32.31
C SER A 671 -9.26 -16.84 32.55
N ALA A 672 -9.82 -17.58 31.57
CA ALA A 672 -10.21 -18.97 31.74
C ALA A 672 -9.12 -20.00 31.38
N ARG A 673 -7.91 -19.55 30.99
CA ARG A 673 -6.87 -20.40 30.39
C ARG A 673 -5.58 -20.36 31.20
N THR A 674 -5.12 -21.52 31.66
CA THR A 674 -3.89 -21.66 32.46
C THR A 674 -3.01 -22.78 31.92
N MET A 675 -1.74 -22.80 32.34
CA MET A 675 -0.84 -23.91 32.06
C MET A 675 -1.36 -25.22 32.69
N LEU A 676 -1.34 -26.32 31.94
CA LEU A 676 -1.64 -27.67 32.44
C LEU A 676 -0.38 -28.29 33.06
N ASP A 677 -0.48 -28.73 34.31
CA ASP A 677 0.62 -29.34 35.06
C ASP A 677 1.94 -28.52 35.03
N GLY A 678 1.83 -27.19 34.96
CA GLY A 678 2.97 -26.27 34.87
C GLY A 678 3.68 -26.27 33.51
N LYS A 679 3.09 -26.84 32.46
CA LYS A 679 3.64 -26.84 31.09
C LYS A 679 2.98 -25.78 30.20
N PRO A 680 3.70 -25.22 29.22
CA PRO A 680 3.09 -24.38 28.19
C PRO A 680 1.92 -25.11 27.53
N THR A 681 0.80 -24.42 27.36
CA THR A 681 -0.46 -25.05 26.94
C THR A 681 -1.13 -24.24 25.84
N ALA A 682 -1.53 -24.91 24.77
CA ALA A 682 -2.32 -24.34 23.69
C ALA A 682 -3.80 -24.74 23.81
N PHE A 683 -4.67 -23.77 23.61
CA PHE A 683 -6.12 -23.91 23.57
C PHE A 683 -6.60 -23.52 22.17
N VAL A 684 -7.26 -24.45 21.48
CA VAL A 684 -7.87 -24.19 20.17
C VAL A 684 -9.38 -24.18 20.31
N CYS A 685 -10.00 -23.03 20.06
CA CYS A 685 -11.44 -22.82 20.21
C CYS A 685 -12.07 -22.32 18.90
N ARG A 686 -13.30 -22.77 18.64
CA ARG A 686 -14.14 -22.30 17.54
C ARG A 686 -15.53 -22.06 18.11
N GLU A 687 -16.10 -20.88 17.85
CA GLU A 687 -17.46 -20.53 18.30
C GLU A 687 -17.71 -20.82 19.80
N TYR A 688 -16.80 -20.38 20.67
CA TYR A 688 -16.86 -20.62 22.12
C TYR A 688 -16.72 -22.09 22.58
N VAL A 689 -16.46 -23.03 21.66
CA VAL A 689 -16.19 -24.43 21.96
C VAL A 689 -14.70 -24.72 21.79
N CYS A 690 -14.04 -25.13 22.88
CA CYS A 690 -12.63 -25.49 22.85
C CYS A 690 -12.42 -26.99 22.71
N ARG A 691 -11.38 -27.38 21.95
CA ARG A 691 -10.84 -28.74 21.98
C ARG A 691 -10.10 -29.00 23.29
N GLN A 692 -9.72 -30.25 23.53
CA GLN A 692 -8.83 -30.58 24.66
C GLN A 692 -7.53 -29.77 24.55
N PRO A 693 -7.09 -29.07 25.61
CA PRO A 693 -5.85 -28.32 25.57
C PRO A 693 -4.65 -29.28 25.41
N VAL A 694 -3.61 -28.81 24.72
CA VAL A 694 -2.43 -29.62 24.37
C VAL A 694 -1.15 -28.92 24.81
N THR A 695 -0.13 -29.70 25.15
CA THR A 695 1.18 -29.18 25.57
C THR A 695 2.27 -29.42 24.53
N GLU A 696 2.01 -30.25 23.52
CA GLU A 696 2.98 -30.65 22.50
C GLU A 696 2.67 -30.06 21.12
N ALA A 697 3.72 -29.61 20.42
CA ALA A 697 3.60 -28.99 19.10
C ALA A 697 2.97 -29.90 18.04
N ALA A 698 3.22 -31.21 18.10
CA ALA A 698 2.65 -32.18 17.17
C ALA A 698 1.13 -32.35 17.37
N GLU A 699 0.67 -32.31 18.62
CA GLU A 699 -0.76 -32.40 18.95
C GLU A 699 -1.49 -31.13 18.52
N LEU A 700 -0.88 -29.95 18.74
CA LEU A 700 -1.41 -28.69 18.24
C LEU A 700 -1.53 -28.71 16.72
N ALA A 701 -0.49 -29.14 16.00
CA ALA A 701 -0.52 -29.24 14.54
C ALA A 701 -1.68 -30.12 14.05
N ALA A 702 -1.93 -31.26 14.71
CA ALA A 702 -3.07 -32.12 14.40
C ALA A 702 -4.41 -31.39 14.57
N GLN A 703 -4.59 -30.65 15.68
CA GLN A 703 -5.82 -29.87 15.92
C GLN A 703 -6.05 -28.75 14.90
N LEU A 704 -4.98 -28.15 14.36
CA LEU A 704 -5.07 -27.08 13.37
C LEU A 704 -5.36 -27.59 11.95
N THR A 705 -5.14 -28.88 11.68
CA THR A 705 -5.44 -29.50 10.38
C THR A 705 -6.82 -30.14 10.29
N SER A 706 -7.42 -30.45 11.44
CA SER A 706 -8.77 -31.01 11.58
C SER A 706 -9.85 -29.95 11.78
#